data_AF-A0A0J5QM93-F1
#
_entry.id   AF-A0A0J5QM93-F1
#
_cell.length_a   1.000
_cell.length_b   1.000
_cell.length_c   1.000
_cell.angle_alpha   90.00
_cell.angle_beta   90.00
_cell.angle_gamma   90.00
#
_symmetry.space_group_name_H-M   'P 1'
#
loop_
_entity.id
_entity.type
_entity.pdbx_description
1 polymer ?
#
loop_
_entity_poly.entity_id
_entity_poly.type
_entity_poly.pdbx_seq_one_letter_code
_entity_poly.pdbx_strand_id
1 'polypeptide(L)'
;MEILSYLLGALTPGNLGLALAGVVLGTIIGALPGLSATMAVAVLVPFTFVLAPASGLVALGAIYTGAVYGGAFAAILVNTPGTPSSIATTFDGYPMAQKGDGGLAVSIATLASVIGGIVGALALLFVSPPLAKIALAFGPAEYFWLAVFGLTLVSALSVGNTVKGLMGACIGLLLSMVGVAVVGGDIRYTFGMQNLLGGIDITAALIGLYCVPVMIDLVMNPDPHIKPTEGKDGLRLGEAFRLVLGSKVNVLRSSVIGTVVGILPGAGGSIAGLVSYTEARRASSHPDSFGKGAPDGVIATEAANNATVGGGFIPTLVLGIPGTPPDAIILGALLVQGVKVGPSLFTSDAPIVYTFIFGLLIATMLMLPTGLFIGRYAYRFITRFPKSLLVPSIAFMTIAGSYAVHSSMHDVQVMVTLGLAGWVLNRYGIQPSPIVLGLVLGSIAEQGFVQSYLIGNATGNVLGIFFARPISIGIILAAIVTVAFPYWAAPRQRKAAAAVVTEGAPAAFAATGPETSPDARPGNVIVILTCLGISGAALLLSREMTPMGSVFPRTIATVLAILSALTLIGTIRARLSGRTMKVEHIDASNSPVRGWVFVATSLLWVWLIPILGFATTAVAAFGVLMPTAEFGHGSLRTWLQRALIAGLLIGGFWLLMARVLLLRMPSGLLY
;
A
#
# COMPACT_ATOMS: atom_id res chain seq x y z
N MET A 1 -20.80 24.38 26.79
CA MET A 1 -22.11 24.26 26.09
C MET A 1 -21.96 24.30 24.57
N GLU A 2 -21.00 25.05 24.02
CA GLU A 2 -20.80 25.14 22.55
C GLU A 2 -20.26 23.86 21.88
N ILE A 3 -19.34 23.12 22.51
CA ILE A 3 -18.87 21.83 21.97
C ILE A 3 -20.04 20.83 21.83
N LEU A 4 -20.97 20.86 22.78
CA LEU A 4 -22.15 19.99 22.76
C LEU A 4 -23.13 20.39 21.65
N SER A 5 -23.27 21.68 21.33
CA SER A 5 -24.10 22.12 20.21
C SER A 5 -23.51 21.73 18.85
N TYR A 6 -22.18 21.71 18.70
CA TYR A 6 -21.53 21.21 17.49
C TYR A 6 -21.72 19.69 17.31
N LEU A 7 -21.65 18.92 18.41
CA LEU A 7 -21.98 17.49 18.38
C LEU A 7 -23.45 17.28 17.95
N LEU A 8 -24.39 18.05 18.48
CA LEU A 8 -25.79 18.00 18.07
C LEU A 8 -25.98 18.39 16.60
N GLY A 9 -25.19 19.34 16.08
CA GLY A 9 -25.16 19.69 14.66
C GLY A 9 -24.67 18.53 13.76
N ALA A 10 -23.66 17.78 14.22
CA ALA A 10 -23.17 16.60 13.51
C ALA A 10 -24.16 15.43 13.55
N LEU A 11 -24.99 15.32 14.60
CA LEU A 11 -26.03 14.32 14.76
C LEU A 11 -27.34 14.64 14.03
N THR A 12 -27.39 15.75 13.26
CA THR A 12 -28.57 16.05 12.45
C THR A 12 -28.84 14.89 11.47
N PRO A 13 -30.12 14.55 11.19
CA PRO A 13 -30.45 13.42 10.31
C PRO A 13 -29.80 13.51 8.92
N GLY A 14 -29.67 14.73 8.38
CA GLY A 14 -28.97 14.99 7.13
C GLY A 14 -27.48 14.63 7.19
N ASN A 15 -26.76 15.11 8.21
CA ASN A 15 -25.33 14.82 8.37
C ASN A 15 -25.08 13.35 8.70
N LEU A 16 -25.96 12.70 9.48
CA LEU A 16 -25.86 11.27 9.76
C LEU A 16 -26.10 10.44 8.49
N GLY A 17 -27.06 10.82 7.66
CA GLY A 17 -27.31 10.20 6.36
C GLY A 17 -26.14 10.36 5.39
N LEU A 18 -25.56 11.56 5.31
CA LEU A 18 -24.36 11.84 4.51
C LEU A 18 -23.14 11.07 5.02
N ALA A 19 -22.95 10.99 6.34
CA ALA A 19 -21.87 10.21 6.94
C ALA A 19 -22.04 8.72 6.64
N LEU A 20 -23.25 8.17 6.79
CA LEU A 20 -23.53 6.78 6.48
C LEU A 20 -23.31 6.48 5.00
N ALA A 21 -23.86 7.31 4.10
CA ALA A 21 -23.68 7.16 2.67
C ALA A 21 -22.21 7.28 2.26
N GLY A 22 -21.49 8.25 2.82
CA GLY A 22 -20.06 8.45 2.61
C GLY A 22 -19.25 7.22 3.03
N VAL A 23 -19.47 6.70 4.24
CA VAL A 23 -18.76 5.50 4.72
C VAL A 23 -19.08 4.28 3.84
N VAL A 24 -20.33 4.06 3.45
CA VAL A 24 -20.72 2.93 2.59
C VAL A 24 -20.08 3.05 1.20
N LEU A 25 -20.22 4.20 0.55
CA LEU A 25 -19.63 4.45 -0.77
C LEU A 25 -18.11 4.37 -0.72
N GLY A 26 -17.50 4.97 0.30
CA GLY A 26 -16.07 4.92 0.53
C GLY A 26 -15.60 3.48 0.70
N THR A 27 -16.24 2.70 1.57
CA THR A 27 -15.90 1.29 1.79
C THR A 27 -15.99 0.48 0.51
N ILE A 28 -17.04 0.70 -0.30
CA ILE A 28 -17.20 0.02 -1.59
C ILE A 28 -16.07 0.43 -2.54
N ILE A 29 -15.85 1.72 -2.76
CA ILE A 29 -14.83 2.23 -3.69
C ILE A 29 -13.43 1.77 -3.26
N GLY A 30 -13.10 1.89 -1.98
CA GLY A 30 -11.82 1.46 -1.42
C GLY A 30 -11.60 -0.05 -1.52
N ALA A 31 -12.67 -0.86 -1.51
CA ALA A 31 -12.56 -2.30 -1.71
C ALA A 31 -12.27 -2.71 -3.17
N LEU A 32 -12.31 -1.76 -4.11
CA LEU A 32 -12.02 -2.01 -5.52
C LEU A 32 -10.54 -1.74 -5.81
N PRO A 33 -9.77 -2.73 -6.30
CA PRO A 33 -8.38 -2.54 -6.66
C PRO A 33 -8.17 -1.38 -7.63
N GLY A 34 -7.29 -0.46 -7.25
CA GLY A 34 -6.89 0.68 -8.08
C GLY A 34 -7.80 1.91 -7.99
N LEU A 35 -8.94 1.84 -7.31
CA LEU A 35 -9.75 3.01 -6.98
C LEU A 35 -9.32 3.57 -5.62
N SER A 36 -8.37 4.52 -5.67
CA SER A 36 -7.78 5.10 -4.47
C SER A 36 -8.76 5.97 -3.67
N ALA A 37 -8.46 6.17 -2.39
CA ALA A 37 -9.20 7.11 -1.53
C ALA A 37 -9.22 8.53 -2.12
N THR A 38 -8.13 8.93 -2.79
CA THR A 38 -8.02 10.22 -3.50
C THR A 38 -9.09 10.35 -4.57
N MET A 39 -9.33 9.32 -5.38
CA MET A 39 -10.38 9.36 -6.40
C MET A 39 -11.78 9.34 -5.80
N ALA A 40 -12.00 8.56 -4.73
CA ALA A 40 -13.29 8.54 -4.04
C ALA A 40 -13.69 9.96 -3.58
N VAL A 41 -12.74 10.67 -2.96
CA VAL A 41 -12.93 12.06 -2.53
C VAL A 41 -13.12 12.98 -3.74
N ALA A 42 -12.27 12.89 -4.77
CA ALA A 42 -12.33 13.74 -5.96
C ALA A 42 -13.71 13.72 -6.65
N VAL A 43 -14.28 12.51 -6.78
CA VAL A 43 -15.59 12.28 -7.40
C VAL A 43 -16.72 12.88 -6.57
N LEU A 44 -16.59 12.86 -5.24
CA LEU A 44 -17.62 13.39 -4.36
C LEU A 44 -17.61 14.92 -4.26
N VAL A 45 -16.46 15.57 -4.49
CA VAL A 45 -16.30 17.04 -4.37
C VAL A 45 -17.37 17.84 -5.14
N PRO A 46 -17.67 17.57 -6.43
CA PRO A 46 -18.71 18.32 -7.14
C PRO A 46 -20.08 18.27 -6.46
N PHE A 47 -20.42 17.14 -5.84
CA PHE A 47 -21.69 16.99 -5.12
C PHE A 47 -21.73 17.76 -3.80
N THR A 48 -20.58 18.13 -3.24
CA THR A 48 -20.55 18.91 -1.98
C THR A 48 -20.76 20.39 -2.20
N PHE A 49 -20.62 20.90 -3.42
CA PHE A 49 -20.85 22.32 -3.73
C PHE A 49 -22.32 22.74 -3.62
N VAL A 50 -23.26 21.80 -3.67
CA VAL A 50 -24.69 22.08 -3.44
C VAL A 50 -25.09 21.93 -1.96
N LEU A 51 -24.16 21.52 -1.09
CA LEU A 51 -24.38 21.32 0.34
C LEU A 51 -23.83 22.49 1.16
N ALA A 52 -24.33 22.66 2.38
CA ALA A 52 -23.68 23.53 3.34
C ALA A 52 -22.24 23.05 3.63
N PRO A 53 -21.25 23.93 3.84
CA PRO A 53 -19.85 23.53 3.96
C PRO A 53 -19.58 22.47 5.03
N ALA A 54 -20.22 22.59 6.19
CA ALA A 54 -20.11 21.59 7.26
C ALA A 54 -20.61 20.20 6.80
N SER A 55 -21.77 20.12 6.15
CA SER A 55 -22.34 18.88 5.64
C SER A 55 -21.51 18.27 4.51
N GLY A 56 -21.01 19.12 3.59
CA GLY A 56 -20.10 18.70 2.53
C GLY A 56 -18.81 18.09 3.08
N LEU A 57 -18.23 18.70 4.10
CA LEU A 57 -17.06 18.18 4.81
C LEU A 57 -17.33 16.86 5.52
N VAL A 58 -18.49 16.70 6.18
CA VAL A 58 -18.88 15.42 6.79
C VAL A 58 -18.93 14.32 5.73
N ALA A 59 -19.52 14.60 4.55
CA ALA A 59 -19.55 13.65 3.45
C ALA A 59 -18.14 13.30 2.93
N LEU A 60 -17.26 14.30 2.75
CA LEU A 60 -15.87 14.10 2.30
C LEU A 60 -15.02 13.33 3.31
N GLY A 61 -15.15 13.65 4.60
CA GLY A 61 -14.47 12.92 5.68
C GLY A 61 -14.96 11.47 5.77
N ALA A 62 -16.27 11.26 5.65
CA ALA A 62 -16.88 9.94 5.70
C ALA A 62 -16.45 9.04 4.53
N ILE A 63 -16.45 9.56 3.30
CA ILE A 63 -15.97 8.78 2.14
C ILE A 63 -14.48 8.51 2.23
N TYR A 64 -13.69 9.45 2.75
CA TYR A 64 -12.26 9.27 2.92
C TYR A 64 -11.96 8.15 3.92
N THR A 65 -12.50 8.22 5.14
CA THR A 65 -12.34 7.17 6.16
C THR A 65 -12.85 5.82 5.65
N GLY A 66 -14.02 5.81 5.01
CA GLY A 66 -14.59 4.60 4.42
C GLY A 66 -13.67 3.99 3.35
N ALA A 67 -13.10 4.79 2.45
CA ALA A 67 -12.22 4.31 1.38
C ALA A 67 -10.88 3.79 1.89
N VAL A 68 -10.31 4.45 2.91
CA VAL A 68 -9.08 4.00 3.57
C VAL A 68 -9.27 2.63 4.22
N TYR A 69 -10.39 2.43 4.92
CA TYR A 69 -10.79 1.14 5.49
C TYR A 69 -11.15 0.09 4.45
N GLY A 70 -11.93 0.45 3.42
CA GLY A 70 -12.39 -0.47 2.38
C GLY A 70 -11.25 -1.19 1.68
N GLY A 71 -10.09 -0.54 1.56
CA GLY A 71 -8.85 -1.12 1.02
C GLY A 71 -8.42 -2.42 1.70
N ALA A 72 -8.76 -2.61 2.97
CA ALA A 72 -8.49 -3.82 3.73
C ALA A 72 -9.20 -5.05 3.15
N PHE A 73 -10.40 -4.92 2.58
CA PHE A 73 -11.13 -6.06 2.02
C PHE A 73 -10.38 -6.66 0.83
N ALA A 74 -9.91 -5.81 -0.09
CA ALA A 74 -9.14 -6.24 -1.24
C ALA A 74 -7.77 -6.80 -0.83
N ALA A 75 -7.13 -6.19 0.17
CA ALA A 75 -5.88 -6.68 0.74
C ALA A 75 -6.03 -8.08 1.39
N ILE A 76 -7.07 -8.29 2.20
CA ILE A 76 -7.30 -9.52 2.96
C ILE A 76 -7.83 -10.64 2.07
N LEU A 77 -8.79 -10.36 1.20
CA LEU A 77 -9.53 -11.40 0.47
C LEU A 77 -8.97 -11.68 -0.92
N VAL A 78 -8.20 -10.77 -1.49
CA VAL A 78 -7.73 -10.86 -2.88
C VAL A 78 -6.20 -10.68 -2.99
N ASN A 79 -5.51 -10.38 -1.89
CA ASN A 79 -4.09 -10.03 -1.88
C ASN A 79 -3.74 -8.84 -2.80
N THR A 80 -4.71 -7.98 -3.05
CA THR A 80 -4.66 -6.92 -4.06
C THR A 80 -5.14 -5.65 -3.38
N PRO A 81 -4.25 -4.85 -2.75
CA PRO A 81 -4.67 -3.76 -1.88
C PRO A 81 -5.43 -2.69 -2.67
N GLY A 82 -6.58 -2.25 -2.15
CA GLY A 82 -7.40 -1.23 -2.80
C GLY A 82 -6.83 0.18 -2.68
N THR A 83 -6.07 0.43 -1.60
CA THR A 83 -5.35 1.68 -1.37
C THR A 83 -3.87 1.39 -1.08
N PRO A 84 -2.95 2.33 -1.42
CA PRO A 84 -1.53 2.24 -1.06
C PRO A 84 -1.28 1.94 0.43
N SER A 85 -2.12 2.48 1.31
CA SER A 85 -1.96 2.33 2.75
C SER A 85 -2.33 0.94 3.28
N SER A 86 -3.09 0.15 2.51
CA SER A 86 -3.51 -1.22 2.88
C SER A 86 -2.50 -2.30 2.48
N ILE A 87 -1.34 -1.91 1.91
CA ILE A 87 -0.33 -2.86 1.47
C ILE A 87 0.18 -3.72 2.63
N ALA A 88 0.52 -3.11 3.77
CA ALA A 88 1.04 -3.85 4.91
C ALA A 88 0.02 -4.86 5.47
N THR A 89 -1.28 -4.60 5.28
CA THR A 89 -2.36 -5.51 5.66
C THR A 89 -2.37 -6.80 4.84
N THR A 90 -1.82 -6.79 3.62
CA THR A 90 -1.67 -8.01 2.81
C THR A 90 -0.75 -9.03 3.47
N PHE A 91 0.25 -8.58 4.25
CA PHE A 91 1.30 -9.45 4.81
C PHE A 91 0.75 -10.51 5.75
N ASP A 92 -0.28 -10.19 6.53
CA ASP A 92 -0.92 -11.14 7.44
C ASP A 92 -2.41 -11.35 7.13
N GLY A 93 -3.10 -10.36 6.59
CA GLY A 93 -4.51 -10.46 6.25
C GLY A 93 -4.79 -11.54 5.21
N TYR A 94 -4.02 -11.55 4.11
CA TYR A 94 -4.22 -12.56 3.07
C TYR A 94 -3.82 -13.97 3.50
N PRO A 95 -2.68 -14.21 4.17
CA PRO A 95 -2.38 -15.52 4.75
C PRO A 95 -3.43 -16.02 5.75
N MET A 96 -4.06 -15.13 6.55
CA MET A 96 -5.21 -15.52 7.39
C MET A 96 -6.40 -15.98 6.53
N ALA A 97 -6.70 -15.27 5.44
CA ALA A 97 -7.77 -15.66 4.53
C ALA A 97 -7.49 -17.00 3.84
N GLN A 98 -6.25 -17.27 3.42
CA GLN A 98 -5.86 -18.55 2.82
C GLN A 98 -6.00 -19.74 3.78
N LYS A 99 -5.81 -19.51 5.08
CA LYS A 99 -6.07 -20.50 6.15
C LYS A 99 -7.56 -20.66 6.49
N GLY A 100 -8.42 -19.95 5.77
CA GLY A 100 -9.86 -19.99 5.96
C GLY A 100 -10.37 -19.16 7.15
N ASP A 101 -9.54 -18.26 7.68
CA ASP A 101 -9.88 -17.29 8.72
C ASP A 101 -10.16 -15.88 8.14
N GLY A 102 -10.55 -15.80 6.86
CA GLY A 102 -10.75 -14.51 6.17
C GLY A 102 -11.84 -13.64 6.81
N GLY A 103 -12.95 -14.24 7.24
CA GLY A 103 -14.01 -13.53 7.99
C GLY A 103 -13.53 -13.01 9.36
N LEU A 104 -12.58 -13.71 10.01
CA LEU A 104 -11.95 -13.24 11.24
C LEU A 104 -11.01 -12.07 10.95
N ALA A 105 -10.17 -12.17 9.91
CA ALA A 105 -9.27 -11.10 9.48
C ALA A 105 -10.02 -9.80 9.15
N VAL A 106 -11.14 -9.90 8.41
CA VAL A 106 -12.03 -8.75 8.11
C VAL A 106 -12.60 -8.15 9.39
N SER A 107 -13.03 -8.98 10.35
CA SER A 107 -13.57 -8.50 11.64
C SER A 107 -12.50 -7.78 12.47
N ILE A 108 -11.28 -8.31 12.51
CA ILE A 108 -10.12 -7.70 13.19
C ILE A 108 -9.77 -6.37 12.53
N ALA A 109 -9.66 -6.33 11.20
CA ALA A 109 -9.37 -5.12 10.44
C ALA A 109 -10.40 -4.02 10.71
N THR A 110 -11.69 -4.38 10.77
CA THR A 110 -12.77 -3.44 11.08
C THR A 110 -12.65 -2.85 12.48
N LEU A 111 -12.45 -3.70 13.50
CA LEU A 111 -12.30 -3.23 14.88
C LEU A 111 -11.04 -2.37 15.06
N ALA A 112 -9.91 -2.81 14.52
CA ALA A 112 -8.65 -2.07 14.58
C ALA A 112 -8.77 -0.71 13.88
N SER A 113 -9.40 -0.68 12.70
CA SER A 113 -9.68 0.54 11.93
C SER A 113 -10.53 1.55 12.71
N VAL A 114 -11.61 1.08 13.34
CA VAL A 114 -12.50 1.94 14.14
C VAL A 114 -11.74 2.53 15.34
N ILE A 115 -10.99 1.71 16.07
CA ILE A 115 -10.20 2.20 17.22
C ILE A 115 -9.12 3.18 16.76
N GLY A 116 -8.42 2.87 15.67
CA GLY A 116 -7.45 3.75 15.02
C GLY A 116 -8.04 5.10 14.65
N GLY A 117 -9.13 5.08 13.89
CA GLY A 117 -9.82 6.29 13.46
C GLY A 117 -10.35 7.13 14.62
N ILE A 118 -10.84 6.50 15.69
CA ILE A 118 -11.27 7.21 16.90
C ILE A 118 -10.07 7.93 17.53
N VAL A 119 -8.94 7.24 17.70
CA VAL A 119 -7.73 7.86 18.27
C VAL A 119 -7.25 9.04 17.40
N GLY A 120 -7.22 8.87 16.08
CA GLY A 120 -6.86 9.95 15.15
C GLY A 120 -7.81 11.14 15.22
N ALA A 121 -9.12 10.89 15.23
CA ALA A 121 -10.13 11.94 15.29
C ALA A 121 -10.21 12.62 16.66
N LEU A 122 -9.93 11.91 17.75
CA LEU A 122 -9.78 12.51 19.09
C LEU A 122 -8.50 13.36 19.18
N ALA A 123 -7.41 12.93 18.56
CA ALA A 123 -6.21 13.76 18.46
C ALA A 123 -6.47 15.05 17.68
N LEU A 124 -7.23 14.97 16.58
CA LEU A 124 -7.72 16.12 15.83
C LEU A 124 -8.61 17.03 16.71
N LEU A 125 -9.50 16.46 17.53
CA LEU A 125 -10.40 17.26 18.39
C LEU A 125 -9.65 17.98 19.52
N PHE A 126 -8.76 17.29 20.22
CA PHE A 126 -8.18 17.80 21.47
C PHE A 126 -6.78 18.39 21.34
N VAL A 127 -6.01 17.95 20.35
CA VAL A 127 -4.56 18.14 20.32
C VAL A 127 -4.09 18.79 19.00
N SER A 128 -5.02 19.24 18.16
CA SER A 128 -4.71 19.86 16.85
C SER A 128 -3.71 21.03 16.91
N PRO A 129 -3.93 22.11 17.70
CA PRO A 129 -2.99 23.23 17.70
C PRO A 129 -1.55 22.87 18.12
N PRO A 130 -1.30 22.10 19.21
CA PRO A 130 0.06 21.71 19.56
C PRO A 130 0.66 20.70 18.57
N LEU A 131 -0.11 19.76 18.02
CA LEU A 131 0.40 18.81 17.03
C LEU A 131 0.78 19.49 15.71
N ALA A 132 0.06 20.54 15.31
CA ALA A 132 0.45 21.36 14.15
C ALA A 132 1.80 22.07 14.35
N LYS A 133 2.13 22.52 15.56
CA LYS A 133 3.46 23.09 15.86
C LYS A 133 4.57 22.03 15.73
N ILE A 134 4.29 20.78 16.09
CA ILE A 134 5.23 19.67 15.90
C ILE A 134 5.43 19.41 14.41
N ALA A 135 4.37 19.42 13.60
CA ALA A 135 4.46 19.27 12.15
C ALA A 135 5.40 20.33 11.52
N LEU A 136 5.29 21.59 11.96
CA LEU A 136 6.16 22.68 11.51
C LEU A 136 7.62 22.54 11.97
N ALA A 137 7.89 21.76 13.01
CA ALA A 137 9.24 21.52 13.50
C ALA A 137 10.01 20.52 12.62
N PHE A 138 9.31 19.67 11.86
CA PHE A 138 9.92 18.79 10.87
C PHE A 138 10.40 19.60 9.67
N GLY A 139 11.69 19.51 9.39
CA GLY A 139 12.29 20.07 8.17
C GLY A 139 12.85 18.98 7.26
N PRO A 140 13.57 19.38 6.20
CA PRO A 140 14.05 18.43 5.20
C PRO A 140 14.96 17.34 5.79
N ALA A 141 15.75 17.65 6.81
CA ALA A 141 16.64 16.70 7.47
C ALA A 141 15.86 15.59 8.19
N GLU A 142 14.77 15.94 8.87
CA GLU A 142 13.92 14.98 9.56
C GLU A 142 13.20 14.07 8.56
N TYR A 143 12.72 14.59 7.43
CA TYR A 143 12.14 13.76 6.36
C TYR A 143 13.17 12.79 5.76
N PHE A 144 14.41 13.25 5.53
CA PHE A 144 15.49 12.38 5.09
C PHE A 144 15.73 11.24 6.09
N TRP A 145 15.90 11.55 7.38
CA TRP A 145 16.15 10.53 8.40
C TRP A 145 14.95 9.62 8.62
N LEU A 146 13.73 10.13 8.49
CA LEU A 146 12.52 9.32 8.55
C LEU A 146 12.47 8.31 7.40
N ALA A 147 12.84 8.75 6.20
CA ALA A 147 12.93 7.86 5.04
C ALA A 147 14.07 6.84 5.20
N VAL A 148 15.23 7.25 5.70
CA VAL A 148 16.33 6.32 6.05
C VAL A 148 15.87 5.31 7.10
N PHE A 149 15.18 5.77 8.15
CA PHE A 149 14.60 4.91 9.17
C PHE A 149 13.65 3.88 8.55
N GLY A 150 12.71 4.31 7.71
CA GLY A 150 11.83 3.40 6.97
C GLY A 150 12.58 2.38 6.10
N LEU A 151 13.65 2.80 5.42
CA LEU A 151 14.51 1.89 4.64
C LEU A 151 15.25 0.89 5.54
N THR A 152 15.67 1.27 6.75
CA THR A 152 16.27 0.32 7.69
C THR A 152 15.27 -0.76 8.13
N LEU A 153 13.97 -0.46 8.17
CA LEU A 153 12.92 -1.43 8.49
C LEU A 153 12.75 -2.49 7.39
N VAL A 154 13.13 -2.22 6.13
CA VAL A 154 13.16 -3.23 5.05
C VAL A 154 13.97 -4.45 5.46
N SER A 155 15.10 -4.24 6.14
CA SER A 155 15.97 -5.32 6.60
C SER A 155 15.28 -6.24 7.61
N ALA A 156 14.36 -5.70 8.42
CA ALA A 156 13.59 -6.48 9.38
C ALA A 156 12.47 -7.27 8.68
N LEU A 157 11.83 -6.69 7.66
CA LEU A 157 10.72 -7.31 6.92
C LEU A 157 11.17 -8.43 5.97
N SER A 158 12.42 -8.40 5.51
CA SER A 158 12.94 -9.34 4.51
C SER A 158 13.28 -10.69 5.15
N VAL A 159 12.28 -11.58 5.25
CA VAL A 159 12.44 -12.94 5.77
C VAL A 159 13.29 -13.77 4.81
N GLY A 160 14.33 -14.43 5.32
CA GLY A 160 15.18 -15.38 4.60
C GLY A 160 16.44 -14.81 3.96
N ASN A 161 16.41 -13.61 3.35
CA ASN A 161 17.62 -12.97 2.81
C ASN A 161 17.51 -11.42 2.84
N THR A 162 18.12 -10.81 3.85
CA THR A 162 18.13 -9.36 4.07
C THR A 162 18.81 -8.59 2.93
N VAL A 163 19.81 -9.18 2.28
CA VAL A 163 20.55 -8.55 1.17
C VAL A 163 19.67 -8.43 -0.06
N LYS A 164 18.91 -9.48 -0.41
CA LYS A 164 17.93 -9.42 -1.52
C LYS A 164 16.83 -8.41 -1.26
N GLY A 165 16.40 -8.28 0.00
CA GLY A 165 15.50 -7.23 0.44
C GLY A 165 16.05 -5.82 0.18
N LEU A 166 17.30 -5.57 0.60
CA LEU A 166 17.95 -4.29 0.41
C LEU A 166 18.23 -3.97 -1.08
N MET A 167 18.54 -4.99 -1.88
CA MET A 167 18.62 -4.86 -3.35
C MET A 167 17.28 -4.43 -3.94
N GLY A 168 16.17 -5.04 -3.50
CA GLY A 168 14.81 -4.63 -3.88
C GLY A 168 14.53 -3.17 -3.52
N ALA A 169 14.87 -2.74 -2.29
CA ALA A 169 14.74 -1.34 -1.89
C ALA A 169 15.58 -0.40 -2.78
N CYS A 170 16.81 -0.77 -3.13
CA CYS A 170 17.64 0.04 -4.05
C CYS A 170 17.02 0.14 -5.45
N ILE A 171 16.42 -0.93 -5.97
CA ILE A 171 15.67 -0.88 -7.25
C ILE A 171 14.50 0.10 -7.12
N GLY A 172 13.73 0.02 -6.03
CA GLY A 172 12.64 0.96 -5.74
C GLY A 172 13.09 2.41 -5.70
N LEU A 173 14.20 2.67 -4.98
CA LEU A 173 14.81 4.00 -4.90
C LEU A 173 15.24 4.52 -6.28
N LEU A 174 15.81 3.68 -7.15
CA LEU A 174 16.15 4.10 -8.51
C LEU A 174 14.89 4.41 -9.34
N LEU A 175 13.83 3.62 -9.19
CA LEU A 175 12.55 3.87 -9.87
C LEU A 175 11.91 5.19 -9.41
N SER A 176 12.05 5.59 -8.15
CA SER A 176 11.49 6.87 -7.66
C SER A 176 12.21 8.09 -8.22
N MET A 177 13.41 7.92 -8.77
CA MET A 177 14.22 9.00 -9.35
C MET A 177 13.98 9.18 -10.86
N VAL A 178 13.11 8.37 -11.46
CA VAL A 178 12.71 8.54 -12.87
C VAL A 178 11.88 9.81 -12.99
N GLY A 179 12.21 10.66 -13.96
CA GLY A 179 11.52 11.91 -14.26
C GLY A 179 12.34 13.15 -13.95
N VAL A 180 11.65 14.29 -13.82
CA VAL A 180 12.27 15.58 -13.50
C VAL A 180 12.52 15.66 -12.00
N ALA A 181 13.76 15.94 -11.61
CA ALA A 181 14.14 16.16 -10.23
C ALA A 181 13.38 17.37 -9.65
N VAL A 182 12.65 17.18 -8.55
CA VAL A 182 11.91 18.28 -7.87
C VAL A 182 12.84 19.42 -7.47
N VAL A 183 14.07 19.09 -7.09
CA VAL A 183 15.11 20.07 -6.81
C VAL A 183 16.16 20.01 -7.90
N GLY A 184 16.43 21.15 -8.55
CA GLY A 184 17.43 21.28 -9.62
C GLY A 184 16.88 21.07 -11.03
N GLY A 185 15.76 20.36 -11.21
CA GLY A 185 15.10 20.22 -12.52
C GLY A 185 15.81 19.29 -13.52
N ASP A 186 16.82 18.52 -13.08
CA ASP A 186 17.50 17.53 -13.92
C ASP A 186 16.51 16.47 -14.44
N ILE A 187 16.58 16.16 -15.73
CA ILE A 187 15.81 15.09 -16.36
C ILE A 187 16.55 13.77 -16.16
N ARG A 188 15.94 12.80 -15.48
CA ARG A 188 16.59 11.55 -15.09
C ARG A 188 15.84 10.33 -15.60
N TYR A 189 16.58 9.38 -16.19
CA TYR A 189 16.08 8.05 -16.56
C TYR A 189 14.80 8.04 -17.43
N THR A 190 14.56 9.11 -18.21
CA THR A 190 13.38 9.21 -19.09
C THR A 190 13.60 8.56 -20.45
N PHE A 191 14.84 8.22 -20.80
CA PHE A 191 15.21 7.63 -22.10
C PHE A 191 14.67 8.43 -23.31
N GLY A 192 14.52 9.75 -23.16
CA GLY A 192 13.94 10.64 -24.18
C GLY A 192 12.42 10.60 -24.30
N MET A 193 11.72 9.80 -23.50
CA MET A 193 10.26 9.71 -23.52
C MET A 193 9.63 10.84 -22.68
N GLN A 194 8.83 11.69 -23.33
CA GLN A 194 8.14 12.80 -22.67
C GLN A 194 7.20 12.34 -21.54
N ASN A 195 6.57 11.17 -21.71
CA ASN A 195 5.65 10.61 -20.73
C ASN A 195 6.34 10.24 -19.40
N LEU A 196 7.67 10.03 -19.40
CA LEU A 196 8.44 9.76 -18.19
C LEU A 196 8.91 11.03 -17.47
N LEU A 197 8.69 12.23 -18.02
CA LEU A 197 9.09 13.48 -17.35
C LEU A 197 8.36 13.68 -16.01
N GLY A 198 7.09 13.26 -15.93
CA GLY A 198 6.31 13.25 -14.69
C GLY A 198 6.73 12.16 -13.69
N GLY A 199 7.67 11.29 -14.08
CA GLY A 199 8.12 10.15 -13.30
C GLY A 199 7.15 8.98 -13.31
N ILE A 200 7.36 8.06 -12.38
CA ILE A 200 6.51 6.88 -12.21
C ILE A 200 5.45 7.20 -11.14
N ASP A 201 4.17 7.13 -11.52
CA ASP A 201 3.09 7.28 -10.55
C ASP A 201 3.15 6.16 -9.48
N ILE A 202 3.16 6.58 -8.22
CA ILE A 202 3.28 5.67 -7.08
C ILE A 202 2.09 4.71 -7.05
N THR A 203 0.87 5.21 -7.30
CA THR A 203 -0.34 4.37 -7.25
C THR A 203 -0.30 3.29 -8.34
N ALA A 204 0.02 3.66 -9.58
CA ALA A 204 0.18 2.74 -10.70
C ALA A 204 1.28 1.71 -10.44
N ALA A 205 2.44 2.12 -9.92
CA ALA A 205 3.52 1.20 -9.58
C ALA A 205 3.16 0.23 -8.45
N LEU A 206 2.45 0.70 -7.42
CA LEU A 206 1.97 -0.14 -6.33
C LEU A 206 0.96 -1.18 -6.81
N ILE A 207 0.00 -0.75 -7.65
CA ILE A 207 -0.96 -1.65 -8.29
C ILE A 207 -0.20 -2.69 -9.11
N GLY A 208 0.75 -2.26 -9.95
CA GLY A 208 1.57 -3.13 -10.77
C GLY A 208 2.32 -4.18 -9.95
N LEU A 209 3.14 -3.74 -9.00
CA LEU A 209 4.05 -4.57 -8.21
C LEU A 209 3.34 -5.56 -7.27
N TYR A 210 2.08 -5.31 -6.88
CA TYR A 210 1.32 -6.21 -6.01
C TYR A 210 0.22 -6.99 -6.73
N CYS A 211 -0.56 -6.34 -7.59
CA CYS A 211 -1.75 -6.93 -8.17
C CYS A 211 -1.41 -7.87 -9.33
N VAL A 212 -0.50 -7.45 -10.21
CA VAL A 212 -0.14 -8.22 -11.42
C VAL A 212 0.52 -9.56 -11.07
N PRO A 213 1.52 -9.63 -10.16
CA PRO A 213 2.08 -10.92 -9.74
C PRO A 213 1.03 -11.87 -9.18
N VAL A 214 0.11 -11.36 -8.35
CA VAL A 214 -0.96 -12.16 -7.75
C VAL A 214 -1.90 -12.71 -8.82
N MET A 215 -2.28 -11.90 -9.81
CA MET A 215 -3.12 -12.36 -10.92
C MET A 215 -2.43 -13.44 -11.77
N ILE A 216 -1.13 -13.28 -12.04
CA ILE A 216 -0.36 -14.30 -12.77
C ILE A 216 -0.34 -15.61 -11.98
N ASP A 217 -0.03 -15.56 -10.68
CA ASP A 217 0.02 -16.74 -9.83
C ASP A 217 -1.36 -17.40 -9.67
N LEU A 218 -2.43 -16.60 -9.59
CA LEU A 218 -3.82 -17.07 -9.55
C LEU A 218 -4.22 -17.91 -10.77
N VAL A 219 -3.73 -17.52 -11.95
CA VAL A 219 -3.98 -18.19 -13.25
C VAL A 219 -3.08 -19.41 -13.43
N MET A 220 -1.89 -19.40 -12.84
CA MET A 220 -0.96 -20.54 -12.90
C MET A 220 -1.36 -21.68 -11.97
N ASN A 221 -2.00 -21.36 -10.84
CA ASN A 221 -2.38 -22.33 -9.81
C ASN A 221 -3.82 -22.87 -10.05
N PRO A 222 -4.01 -24.19 -10.12
CA PRO A 222 -5.35 -24.78 -10.27
C PRO A 222 -6.21 -24.66 -9.00
N ASP A 223 -5.61 -24.63 -7.82
CA ASP A 223 -6.30 -24.63 -6.53
C ASP A 223 -7.14 -23.36 -6.29
N PRO A 224 -8.29 -23.43 -5.59
CA PRO A 224 -9.05 -22.24 -5.19
C PRO A 224 -8.19 -21.17 -4.53
N HIS A 225 -8.44 -19.90 -4.86
CA HIS A 225 -7.70 -18.75 -4.30
C HIS A 225 -7.78 -18.66 -2.77
N ILE A 226 -8.95 -19.00 -2.22
CA ILE A 226 -9.20 -19.17 -0.80
C ILE A 226 -9.94 -20.49 -0.62
N LYS A 227 -9.45 -21.34 0.29
CA LYS A 227 -10.14 -22.58 0.65
C LYS A 227 -11.32 -22.24 1.57
N PRO A 228 -12.57 -22.58 1.20
CA PRO A 228 -13.69 -22.47 2.13
C PRO A 228 -13.45 -23.43 3.30
N THR A 229 -13.45 -22.93 4.53
CA THR A 229 -13.46 -23.81 5.70
C THR A 229 -14.89 -24.27 5.95
N GLU A 230 -15.15 -25.57 5.83
CA GLU A 230 -16.44 -26.15 6.19
C GLU A 230 -16.79 -25.81 7.66
N GLY A 231 -17.96 -25.23 7.90
CA GLY A 231 -18.48 -24.92 9.23
C GLY A 231 -18.00 -23.62 9.89
N LYS A 232 -17.07 -22.85 9.29
CA LYS A 232 -16.66 -21.51 9.78
C LYS A 232 -17.23 -20.36 8.93
N ASP A 233 -18.47 -20.50 8.49
CA ASP A 233 -19.14 -19.50 7.65
C ASP A 233 -19.65 -18.31 8.49
N GLY A 234 -18.82 -17.27 8.64
CA GLY A 234 -19.28 -16.00 9.22
C GLY A 234 -18.19 -15.07 9.74
N LEU A 235 -18.60 -13.85 10.09
CA LEU A 235 -17.76 -12.91 10.81
C LEU A 235 -17.62 -13.35 12.27
N ARG A 236 -16.42 -13.74 12.69
CA ARG A 236 -16.11 -14.19 14.06
C ARG A 236 -15.88 -12.99 14.97
N LEU A 237 -16.90 -12.14 15.11
CA LEU A 237 -16.77 -10.85 15.81
C LEU A 237 -16.36 -10.99 17.28
N GLY A 238 -16.93 -11.96 18.01
CA GLY A 238 -16.58 -12.17 19.43
C GLY A 238 -15.13 -12.56 19.64
N GLU A 239 -14.55 -13.33 18.71
CA GLU A 239 -13.15 -13.69 18.74
C GLU A 239 -12.24 -12.54 18.29
N ALA A 240 -12.62 -11.84 17.22
CA ALA A 240 -11.92 -10.64 16.78
C ALA A 240 -11.83 -9.61 17.92
N PHE A 241 -12.94 -9.39 18.64
CA PHE A 241 -12.98 -8.50 19.79
C PHE A 241 -12.03 -8.96 20.90
N ARG A 242 -12.01 -10.27 21.22
CA ARG A 242 -11.08 -10.82 22.22
C ARG A 242 -9.62 -10.64 21.81
N LEU A 243 -9.27 -10.87 20.54
CA LEU A 243 -7.92 -10.70 20.02
C LEU A 243 -7.49 -9.22 20.07
N VAL A 244 -8.33 -8.32 19.57
CA VAL A 244 -8.05 -6.87 19.57
C VAL A 244 -7.90 -6.33 21.00
N LEU A 245 -8.76 -6.75 21.93
CA LEU A 245 -8.70 -6.33 23.33
C LEU A 245 -7.50 -6.95 24.07
N GLY A 246 -7.14 -8.20 23.73
CA GLY A 246 -5.92 -8.84 24.20
C GLY A 246 -4.65 -8.10 23.77
N SER A 247 -4.66 -7.57 22.54
CA SER A 247 -3.56 -6.80 21.95
C SER A 247 -3.71 -5.27 22.14
N LYS A 248 -4.34 -4.81 23.23
CA LYS A 248 -4.60 -3.38 23.49
C LYS A 248 -3.38 -2.46 23.36
N VAL A 249 -2.20 -2.92 23.79
CA VAL A 249 -0.95 -2.15 23.68
C VAL A 249 -0.55 -1.99 22.22
N ASN A 250 -0.72 -3.06 21.42
CA ASN A 250 -0.44 -3.02 20.00
C ASN A 250 -1.38 -2.05 19.28
N VAL A 251 -2.69 -2.15 19.54
CA VAL A 251 -3.70 -1.24 18.96
C VAL A 251 -3.35 0.21 19.29
N LEU A 252 -3.17 0.53 20.57
CA LEU A 252 -2.90 1.90 21.00
C LEU A 252 -1.59 2.46 20.42
N ARG A 253 -0.50 1.69 20.47
CA ARG A 253 0.78 2.09 19.87
C ARG A 253 0.61 2.36 18.37
N SER A 254 -0.07 1.45 17.67
CA SER A 254 -0.27 1.54 16.23
C SER A 254 -1.10 2.75 15.85
N SER A 255 -2.17 3.04 16.61
CA SER A 255 -2.96 4.26 16.42
C SER A 255 -2.12 5.52 16.67
N VAL A 256 -1.27 5.53 17.70
CA VAL A 256 -0.36 6.67 17.97
C VAL A 256 0.65 6.85 16.84
N ILE A 257 1.27 5.76 16.35
CA ILE A 257 2.15 5.81 15.19
C ILE A 257 1.41 6.38 13.98
N GLY A 258 0.19 5.90 13.71
CA GLY A 258 -0.65 6.41 12.62
C GLY A 258 -0.97 7.89 12.73
N THR A 259 -1.39 8.35 13.91
CA THR A 259 -1.65 9.78 14.14
C THR A 259 -0.38 10.62 13.96
N VAL A 260 0.75 10.19 14.55
CA VAL A 260 2.03 10.93 14.47
C VAL A 260 2.54 11.00 13.04
N VAL A 261 2.54 9.89 12.32
CA VAL A 261 2.95 9.85 10.90
C VAL A 261 1.97 10.63 10.03
N GLY A 262 0.67 10.58 10.32
CA GLY A 262 -0.34 11.34 9.60
C GLY A 262 -0.18 12.85 9.71
N ILE A 263 0.32 13.34 10.85
CA ILE A 263 0.62 14.77 11.05
C ILE A 263 1.77 15.24 10.15
N LEU A 264 2.59 14.35 9.60
CA LEU A 264 3.74 14.69 8.76
C LEU A 264 3.32 14.82 7.29
N PRO A 265 3.37 16.02 6.69
CA PRO A 265 3.14 16.22 5.26
C PRO A 265 3.93 15.25 4.38
N GLY A 266 3.23 14.59 3.45
CA GLY A 266 3.85 13.72 2.45
C GLY A 266 4.26 12.33 2.95
N ALA A 267 4.15 12.02 4.24
CA ALA A 267 4.47 10.68 4.76
C ALA A 267 3.32 9.67 4.53
N GLY A 268 2.09 10.06 4.88
CA GLY A 268 0.85 9.33 4.58
C GLY A 268 0.72 7.92 5.19
N GLY A 269 -0.38 7.24 4.83
CA GLY A 269 -0.80 5.98 5.45
C GLY A 269 0.07 4.77 5.12
N SER A 270 0.74 4.77 3.97
CA SER A 270 1.62 3.67 3.55
C SER A 270 2.83 3.54 4.48
N ILE A 271 3.43 4.67 4.87
CA ILE A 271 4.55 4.68 5.82
C ILE A 271 4.04 4.30 7.22
N ALA A 272 2.91 4.88 7.65
CA ALA A 272 2.31 4.59 8.94
C ALA A 272 2.07 3.08 9.13
N GLY A 273 1.45 2.43 8.15
CA GLY A 273 1.16 0.99 8.19
C GLY A 273 2.43 0.13 8.28
N LEU A 274 3.47 0.46 7.51
CA LEU A 274 4.73 -0.31 7.48
C LEU A 274 5.57 -0.14 8.74
N VAL A 275 5.68 1.09 9.25
CA VAL A 275 6.35 1.36 10.53
C VAL A 275 5.61 0.66 11.66
N SER A 276 4.28 0.79 11.71
CA SER A 276 3.43 0.16 12.71
C SER A 276 3.55 -1.37 12.70
N TYR A 277 3.50 -1.99 11.52
CA TYR A 277 3.69 -3.43 11.35
C TYR A 277 5.04 -3.91 11.90
N THR A 278 6.11 -3.18 11.59
CA THR A 278 7.46 -3.57 12.00
C THR A 278 7.63 -3.44 13.52
N GLU A 279 7.13 -2.36 14.11
CA GLU A 279 7.15 -2.16 15.57
C GLU A 279 6.25 -3.19 16.29
N ALA A 280 5.15 -3.60 15.67
CA ALA A 280 4.32 -4.69 16.16
C ALA A 280 5.05 -6.02 16.15
N ARG A 281 5.74 -6.35 15.05
CA ARG A 281 6.56 -7.55 14.96
C ARG A 281 7.69 -7.54 15.99
N ARG A 282 8.39 -6.42 16.15
CA ARG A 282 9.50 -6.29 17.11
C ARG A 282 9.05 -6.49 18.55
N ALA A 283 7.93 -5.89 18.93
CA ALA A 283 7.44 -5.95 20.29
C ALA A 283 6.67 -7.25 20.62
N SER A 284 6.36 -8.06 19.61
CA SER A 284 5.65 -9.32 19.81
C SER A 284 6.56 -10.37 20.44
N SER A 285 5.96 -11.23 21.28
CA SER A 285 6.61 -12.44 21.78
C SER A 285 6.83 -13.49 20.68
N HIS A 286 6.10 -13.40 19.55
CA HIS A 286 6.12 -14.37 18.45
C HIS A 286 6.41 -13.69 17.09
N PRO A 287 7.58 -13.06 16.90
CA PRO A 287 7.92 -12.32 15.68
C PRO A 287 7.96 -13.18 14.41
N ASP A 288 8.09 -14.51 14.54
CA ASP A 288 8.15 -15.46 13.42
C ASP A 288 6.78 -15.82 12.82
N SER A 289 5.71 -15.40 13.50
CA SER A 289 4.32 -15.58 13.04
C SER A 289 3.88 -14.50 12.04
N PHE A 290 4.53 -13.34 12.05
CA PHE A 290 4.29 -12.22 11.14
C PHE A 290 4.67 -12.62 9.71
N GLY A 291 3.82 -12.24 8.74
CA GLY A 291 3.94 -12.64 7.34
C GLY A 291 3.33 -14.01 7.07
N LYS A 292 2.82 -14.69 8.10
CA LYS A 292 2.20 -16.02 8.02
C LYS A 292 0.76 -16.01 8.53
N GLY A 293 0.16 -14.83 8.72
CA GLY A 293 -1.22 -14.68 9.17
C GLY A 293 -1.36 -14.43 10.67
N ALA A 294 -0.47 -13.61 11.24
CA ALA A 294 -0.57 -13.14 12.61
C ALA A 294 -1.67 -12.06 12.75
N PRO A 295 -2.67 -12.23 13.63
CA PRO A 295 -3.68 -11.21 13.92
C PRO A 295 -3.09 -9.85 14.30
N ASP A 296 -1.97 -9.85 15.04
CA ASP A 296 -1.28 -8.63 15.47
C ASP A 296 -0.75 -7.79 14.31
N GLY A 297 -0.41 -8.42 13.17
CA GLY A 297 0.00 -7.72 11.96
C GLY A 297 -1.15 -6.89 11.38
N VAL A 298 -2.34 -7.50 11.23
CA VAL A 298 -3.56 -6.83 10.75
C VAL A 298 -4.01 -5.73 11.71
N ILE A 299 -3.95 -6.00 13.02
CA ILE A 299 -4.28 -5.00 14.05
C ILE A 299 -3.39 -3.76 13.90
N ALA A 300 -2.09 -3.97 13.75
CA ALA A 300 -1.12 -2.88 13.72
C ALA A 300 -1.27 -2.02 12.47
N THR A 301 -1.47 -2.64 11.31
CA THR A 301 -1.57 -1.91 10.04
C THR A 301 -2.87 -1.14 9.95
N GLU A 302 -4.00 -1.76 10.30
CA GLU A 302 -5.33 -1.13 10.16
C GLU A 302 -5.59 -0.05 11.19
N ALA A 303 -5.09 -0.21 12.43
CA ALA A 303 -5.17 0.84 13.44
C ALA A 303 -4.34 2.07 13.03
N ALA A 304 -3.12 1.88 12.52
CA ALA A 304 -2.29 2.98 12.04
C ALA A 304 -2.87 3.64 10.78
N ASN A 305 -3.37 2.83 9.85
CA ASN A 305 -3.96 3.28 8.58
C ASN A 305 -5.13 4.25 8.83
N ASN A 306 -6.11 3.88 9.65
CA ASN A 306 -7.25 4.75 9.92
C ASN A 306 -6.95 5.89 10.91
N ALA A 307 -5.99 5.74 11.82
CA ALA A 307 -5.53 6.85 12.66
C ALA A 307 -4.88 7.97 11.82
N THR A 308 -4.26 7.62 10.69
CA THR A 308 -3.63 8.56 9.76
C THR A 308 -4.64 9.57 9.20
N VAL A 309 -5.91 9.18 9.00
CA VAL A 309 -6.95 10.09 8.47
C VAL A 309 -7.15 11.30 9.39
N GLY A 310 -7.39 11.05 10.68
CA GLY A 310 -7.52 12.13 11.67
C GLY A 310 -6.21 12.91 11.85
N GLY A 311 -5.07 12.22 11.85
CA GLY A 311 -3.74 12.84 11.93
C GLY A 311 -3.45 13.79 10.76
N GLY A 312 -3.77 13.40 9.53
CA GLY A 312 -3.56 14.17 8.30
C GLY A 312 -4.41 15.44 8.23
N PHE A 313 -5.60 15.43 8.82
CA PHE A 313 -6.42 16.64 8.91
C PHE A 313 -5.84 17.71 9.84
N ILE A 314 -4.95 17.37 10.78
CA ILE A 314 -4.37 18.34 11.72
C ILE A 314 -3.56 19.43 10.98
N PRO A 315 -2.48 19.11 10.24
CA PRO A 315 -1.76 20.13 9.48
C PRO A 315 -2.61 20.74 8.36
N THR A 316 -3.52 19.96 7.77
CA THR A 316 -4.39 20.43 6.68
C THR A 316 -5.31 21.56 7.13
N LEU A 317 -5.98 21.41 8.27
CA LEU A 317 -6.92 22.42 8.77
C LEU A 317 -6.23 23.56 9.52
N VAL A 318 -5.16 23.27 10.27
CA VAL A 318 -4.47 24.28 11.10
C VAL A 318 -3.47 25.10 10.28
N LEU A 319 -2.81 24.52 9.30
CA LEU A 319 -1.72 25.15 8.55
C LEU A 319 -2.04 25.35 7.06
N GLY A 320 -3.09 24.71 6.56
CA GLY A 320 -3.36 24.68 5.11
C GLY A 320 -2.35 23.86 4.32
N ILE A 321 -1.60 22.97 4.99
CA ILE A 321 -0.61 22.10 4.36
C ILE A 321 -1.17 20.67 4.36
N PRO A 322 -1.51 20.10 3.20
CA PRO A 322 -2.12 18.78 3.15
C PRO A 322 -1.14 17.68 3.59
N GLY A 323 -1.62 16.78 4.45
CA GLY A 323 -0.87 15.62 4.92
C GLY A 323 -0.71 14.55 3.83
N THR A 324 -1.78 14.33 3.07
CA THR A 324 -1.90 13.29 2.04
C THR A 324 -2.63 13.82 0.79
N PRO A 325 -2.57 13.12 -0.36
CA PRO A 325 -3.28 13.55 -1.57
C PRO A 325 -4.81 13.72 -1.38
N PRO A 326 -5.54 12.85 -0.66
CA PRO A 326 -6.95 13.10 -0.33
C PRO A 326 -7.16 14.39 0.47
N ASP A 327 -6.26 14.70 1.43
CA ASP A 327 -6.35 15.92 2.22
C ASP A 327 -6.22 17.19 1.36
N ALA A 328 -5.37 17.14 0.32
CA ALA A 328 -5.21 18.24 -0.64
C ALA A 328 -6.49 18.53 -1.43
N ILE A 329 -7.24 17.48 -1.79
CA ILE A 329 -8.52 17.63 -2.49
C ILE A 329 -9.57 18.23 -1.54
N ILE A 330 -9.62 17.77 -0.29
CA ILE A 330 -10.56 18.31 0.71
C ILE A 330 -10.22 19.77 1.03
N LEU A 331 -8.94 20.10 1.15
CA LEU A 331 -8.46 21.47 1.29
C LEU A 331 -8.89 22.35 0.09
N GLY A 332 -8.72 21.84 -1.14
CA GLY A 332 -9.20 22.53 -2.34
C GLY A 332 -10.71 22.77 -2.32
N ALA A 333 -11.50 21.77 -1.93
CA ALA A 333 -12.95 21.88 -1.80
C ALA A 333 -13.37 22.93 -0.75
N LEU A 334 -12.69 22.98 0.39
CA LEU A 334 -12.87 24.02 1.43
C LEU A 334 -12.64 25.42 0.88
N LEU A 335 -11.52 25.61 0.16
CA LEU A 335 -11.17 26.91 -0.43
C LEU A 335 -12.19 27.35 -1.49
N VAL A 336 -12.69 26.43 -2.33
CA VAL A 336 -13.75 26.72 -3.30
C VAL A 336 -15.06 27.12 -2.61
N GLN A 337 -15.37 26.54 -1.46
CA GLN A 337 -16.53 26.89 -0.64
C GLN A 337 -16.32 28.17 0.21
N GLY A 338 -15.18 28.85 0.06
CA GLY A 338 -14.88 30.10 0.75
C GLY A 338 -14.41 29.94 2.20
N VAL A 339 -14.11 28.71 2.63
CA VAL A 339 -13.63 28.42 4.00
C VAL A 339 -12.12 28.65 4.06
N LYS A 340 -11.69 29.54 4.97
CA LYS A 340 -10.27 29.86 5.15
C LYS A 340 -9.64 28.94 6.19
N VAL A 341 -8.74 28.07 5.74
CA VAL A 341 -7.94 27.23 6.65
C VAL A 341 -6.89 28.06 7.39
N GLY A 342 -6.47 27.56 8.55
CA GLY A 342 -5.54 28.25 9.43
C GLY A 342 -5.99 28.21 10.88
N PRO A 343 -5.22 28.80 11.81
CA PRO A 343 -5.61 28.86 13.22
C PRO A 343 -6.95 29.59 13.44
N SER A 344 -7.27 30.57 12.60
CA SER A 344 -8.54 31.31 12.63
C SER A 344 -9.75 30.45 12.31
N LEU A 345 -9.57 29.31 11.64
CA LEU A 345 -10.64 28.38 11.31
C LEU A 345 -11.30 27.81 12.58
N PHE A 346 -10.52 27.63 13.65
CA PHE A 346 -11.01 27.13 14.94
C PHE A 346 -11.64 28.21 15.82
N THR A 347 -11.65 29.47 15.37
CA THR A 347 -12.27 30.61 16.06
C THR A 347 -13.42 31.20 15.26
N SER A 348 -13.16 31.62 14.01
CA SER A 348 -14.11 32.33 13.15
C SER A 348 -15.12 31.38 12.49
N ASP A 349 -14.64 30.21 12.06
CA ASP A 349 -15.44 29.17 11.39
C ASP A 349 -15.59 27.92 12.27
N ALA A 350 -15.51 28.11 13.60
CA ALA A 350 -15.60 27.02 14.59
C ALA A 350 -16.82 26.11 14.37
N PRO A 351 -18.04 26.61 14.05
CA PRO A 351 -19.19 25.75 13.77
C PRO A 351 -18.95 24.77 12.62
N ILE A 352 -18.22 25.17 11.57
CA ILE A 352 -17.96 24.31 10.41
C ILE A 352 -16.98 23.21 10.80
N VAL A 353 -15.86 23.57 11.43
CA VAL A 353 -14.79 22.61 11.73
C VAL A 353 -15.16 21.65 12.84
N TYR A 354 -15.74 22.11 13.94
CA TYR A 354 -16.10 21.18 15.01
C TYR A 354 -17.24 20.25 14.57
N THR A 355 -18.20 20.73 13.76
CA THR A 355 -19.21 19.85 13.16
C THR A 355 -18.57 18.79 12.24
N PHE A 356 -17.57 19.18 11.45
CA PHE A 356 -16.80 18.24 10.65
C PHE A 356 -16.05 17.22 11.50
N ILE A 357 -15.32 17.64 12.54
CA ILE A 357 -14.57 16.74 13.42
C ILE A 357 -15.51 15.74 14.11
N PHE A 358 -16.65 16.21 14.62
CA PHE A 358 -17.66 15.31 15.18
C PHE A 358 -18.29 14.40 14.13
N GLY A 359 -18.52 14.90 12.91
CA GLY A 359 -18.98 14.07 11.80
C GLY A 359 -17.97 13.00 11.39
N LEU A 360 -16.67 13.29 11.45
CA LEU A 360 -15.59 12.32 11.22
C LEU A 360 -15.56 11.23 12.31
N LEU A 361 -15.76 11.62 13.58
CA LEU A 361 -15.92 10.68 14.70
C LEU A 361 -17.15 9.78 14.48
N ILE A 362 -18.29 10.37 14.11
CA ILE A 362 -19.53 9.65 13.83
C ILE A 362 -19.33 8.69 12.64
N ALA A 363 -18.73 9.14 11.55
CA ALA A 363 -18.43 8.31 10.39
C ALA A 363 -17.54 7.11 10.77
N THR A 364 -16.53 7.35 11.60
CA THR A 364 -15.66 6.29 12.13
C THR A 364 -16.45 5.28 12.98
N MET A 365 -17.42 5.74 13.77
CA MET A 365 -18.30 4.84 14.52
C MET A 365 -19.25 4.05 13.60
N LEU A 366 -19.82 4.70 12.59
CA LEU A 366 -20.69 4.08 11.58
C LEU A 366 -19.96 3.07 10.70
N MET A 367 -18.63 3.18 10.59
CA MET A 367 -17.77 2.21 9.90
C MET A 367 -17.85 0.82 10.52
N LEU A 368 -18.10 0.70 11.84
CA LEU A 368 -18.21 -0.60 12.49
C LEU A 368 -19.40 -1.44 11.97
N PRO A 369 -20.66 -0.98 12.06
CA PRO A 369 -21.79 -1.75 11.56
C PRO A 369 -21.77 -1.91 10.04
N THR A 370 -21.40 -0.86 9.30
CA THR A 370 -21.35 -0.90 7.83
C THR A 370 -20.25 -1.82 7.34
N GLY A 371 -19.05 -1.75 7.92
CA GLY A 371 -17.91 -2.56 7.58
C GLY A 371 -18.12 -4.03 7.87
N LEU A 372 -18.70 -4.37 9.02
CA LEU A 372 -19.10 -5.76 9.31
C LEU A 372 -20.20 -6.24 8.36
N PHE A 373 -21.20 -5.41 8.05
CA PHE A 373 -22.23 -5.81 7.10
C PHE A 373 -21.64 -6.09 5.71
N ILE A 374 -20.95 -5.11 5.11
CA ILE A 374 -20.35 -5.23 3.78
C ILE A 374 -19.30 -6.35 3.77
N GLY A 375 -18.45 -6.44 4.79
CA GLY A 375 -17.42 -7.46 4.93
C GLY A 375 -17.97 -8.88 4.94
N ARG A 376 -19.15 -9.11 5.56
CA ARG A 376 -19.82 -10.41 5.53
C ARG A 376 -20.19 -10.83 4.12
N TYR A 377 -20.77 -9.92 3.34
CA TYR A 377 -21.17 -10.20 1.97
C TYR A 377 -19.96 -10.29 1.04
N ALA A 378 -18.96 -9.41 1.20
CA ALA A 378 -17.72 -9.43 0.45
C ALA A 378 -16.97 -10.76 0.64
N TYR A 379 -16.82 -11.22 1.89
CA TYR A 379 -16.21 -12.52 2.17
C TYR A 379 -16.96 -13.66 1.49
N ARG A 380 -18.28 -13.73 1.66
CA ARG A 380 -19.11 -14.79 1.05
C ARG A 380 -19.11 -14.74 -0.47
N PHE A 381 -19.06 -13.55 -1.05
CA PHE A 381 -19.01 -13.34 -2.49
C PHE A 381 -17.67 -13.78 -3.04
N ILE A 382 -16.56 -13.22 -2.54
CA ILE A 382 -15.20 -13.46 -3.06
C ILE A 382 -14.78 -14.93 -2.89
N THR A 383 -15.10 -15.56 -1.76
CA THR A 383 -14.76 -16.99 -1.52
C THR A 383 -15.49 -17.95 -2.47
N ARG A 384 -16.65 -17.55 -2.99
CA ARG A 384 -17.47 -18.38 -3.91
C ARG A 384 -17.36 -17.91 -5.35
N PHE A 385 -16.68 -16.78 -5.62
CA PHE A 385 -16.59 -16.21 -6.94
C PHE A 385 -15.63 -17.02 -7.82
N PRO A 386 -16.04 -17.45 -9.02
CA PRO A 386 -15.20 -18.31 -9.85
C PRO A 386 -13.97 -17.54 -10.32
N LYS A 387 -12.80 -18.20 -10.30
CA LYS A 387 -11.53 -17.63 -10.79
C LYS A 387 -11.63 -17.05 -12.19
N SER A 388 -12.41 -17.72 -13.06
CA SER A 388 -12.68 -17.27 -14.43
C SER A 388 -13.22 -15.85 -14.50
N LEU A 389 -14.01 -15.41 -13.52
CA LEU A 389 -14.52 -14.03 -13.48
C LEU A 389 -13.66 -13.15 -12.58
N LEU A 390 -13.11 -13.70 -11.49
CA LEU A 390 -12.33 -12.94 -10.51
C LEU A 390 -11.09 -12.29 -11.16
N VAL A 391 -10.26 -13.07 -11.85
CA VAL A 391 -9.00 -12.60 -12.44
C VAL A 391 -9.22 -11.49 -13.48
N PRO A 392 -10.04 -11.66 -14.53
CA PRO A 392 -10.24 -10.60 -15.51
C PRO A 392 -10.93 -9.37 -14.91
N SER A 393 -11.78 -9.53 -13.89
CA SER A 393 -12.37 -8.40 -13.18
C SER A 393 -11.31 -7.59 -12.42
N ILE A 394 -10.38 -8.24 -11.70
CA ILE A 394 -9.27 -7.56 -11.03
C ILE A 394 -8.36 -6.87 -12.07
N ALA A 395 -8.03 -7.55 -13.17
CA ALA A 395 -7.20 -6.99 -14.24
C ALA A 395 -7.85 -5.73 -14.84
N PHE A 396 -9.16 -5.79 -15.07
CA PHE A 396 -9.93 -4.65 -15.56
C PHE A 396 -9.95 -3.49 -14.56
N MET A 397 -10.20 -3.76 -13.28
CA MET A 397 -10.26 -2.73 -12.24
C MET A 397 -8.89 -2.08 -12.01
N THR A 398 -7.82 -2.85 -12.03
CA THR A 398 -6.45 -2.33 -11.89
C THR A 398 -6.03 -1.46 -13.07
N ILE A 399 -6.35 -1.86 -14.31
CA ILE A 399 -6.15 -1.04 -15.52
C ILE A 399 -6.96 0.26 -15.42
N ALA A 400 -8.24 0.16 -15.09
CA ALA A 400 -9.10 1.34 -15.00
C ALA A 400 -8.69 2.28 -13.87
N GLY A 401 -8.33 1.73 -12.71
CA GLY A 401 -7.86 2.46 -11.55
C GLY A 401 -6.54 3.19 -11.81
N SER A 402 -5.57 2.51 -12.43
CA SER A 402 -4.31 3.14 -12.86
C SER A 402 -4.54 4.25 -13.89
N TYR A 403 -5.50 4.08 -14.81
CA TYR A 403 -5.86 5.12 -15.76
C TYR A 403 -6.54 6.32 -15.09
N ALA A 404 -7.42 6.08 -14.11
CA ALA A 404 -8.24 7.09 -13.47
C ALA A 404 -7.44 8.15 -12.70
N VAL A 405 -6.21 7.85 -12.28
CA VAL A 405 -5.37 8.79 -11.50
C VAL A 405 -5.03 10.04 -12.31
N HIS A 406 -4.47 9.88 -13.52
CA HIS A 406 -4.04 11.01 -14.37
C HIS A 406 -4.72 11.03 -15.75
N SER A 407 -5.69 10.14 -15.99
CA SER A 407 -6.23 9.90 -17.35
C SER A 407 -5.13 9.60 -18.37
N SER A 408 -4.11 8.85 -17.94
CA SER A 408 -2.89 8.56 -18.70
C SER A 408 -2.79 7.08 -19.01
N MET A 409 -2.70 6.73 -20.30
CA MET A 409 -2.48 5.33 -20.70
C MET A 409 -1.04 4.86 -20.39
N HIS A 410 -0.10 5.80 -20.35
CA HIS A 410 1.28 5.51 -20.02
C HIS A 410 1.41 4.95 -18.59
N ASP A 411 0.63 5.47 -17.64
CA ASP A 411 0.64 5.00 -16.26
C ASP A 411 0.20 3.52 -16.18
N VAL A 412 -0.78 3.14 -17.01
CA VAL A 412 -1.25 1.75 -17.15
C VAL A 412 -0.18 0.84 -17.79
N GLN A 413 0.55 1.35 -18.79
CA GLN A 413 1.68 0.64 -19.40
C GLN A 413 2.80 0.39 -18.39
N VAL A 414 3.15 1.42 -17.60
CA VAL A 414 4.12 1.31 -16.51
C VAL A 414 3.63 0.33 -15.44
N MET A 415 2.35 0.36 -15.07
CA MET A 415 1.75 -0.59 -14.13
C MET A 415 1.95 -2.04 -14.57
N VAL A 416 1.57 -2.41 -15.80
CA VAL A 416 1.72 -3.80 -16.29
C VAL A 416 3.18 -4.20 -16.40
N THR A 417 4.05 -3.32 -16.92
CA THR A 417 5.47 -3.62 -17.10
C THR A 417 6.22 -3.78 -15.77
N LEU A 418 5.98 -2.89 -14.80
CA LEU A 418 6.53 -3.03 -13.45
C LEU A 418 5.95 -4.25 -12.73
N GLY A 419 4.67 -4.57 -12.95
CA GLY A 419 4.06 -5.76 -12.39
C GLY A 419 4.68 -7.06 -12.91
N LEU A 420 4.94 -7.13 -14.22
CA LEU A 420 5.69 -8.24 -14.81
C LEU A 420 7.12 -8.32 -14.25
N ALA A 421 7.83 -7.18 -14.18
CA ALA A 421 9.17 -7.12 -13.61
C ALA A 421 9.18 -7.59 -12.14
N GLY A 422 8.23 -7.12 -11.32
CA GLY A 422 8.05 -7.54 -9.94
C GLY A 422 7.75 -9.03 -9.79
N TRP A 423 6.91 -9.59 -10.67
CA TRP A 423 6.62 -11.03 -10.69
C TRP A 423 7.89 -11.85 -11.00
N VAL A 424 8.68 -11.45 -12.00
CA VAL A 424 9.95 -12.10 -12.34
C VAL A 424 10.93 -12.00 -11.18
N LEU A 425 11.12 -10.81 -10.60
CA LEU A 425 12.04 -10.59 -9.47
C LEU A 425 11.66 -11.42 -8.23
N ASN A 426 10.36 -11.55 -7.95
CA ASN A 426 9.85 -12.34 -6.83
C ASN A 426 10.23 -13.82 -6.95
N ARG A 427 10.20 -14.40 -8.16
CA ARG A 427 10.60 -15.80 -8.41
C ARG A 427 12.07 -16.08 -8.08
N TYR A 428 12.92 -15.04 -8.03
CA TYR A 428 14.33 -15.13 -7.66
C TYR A 428 14.63 -14.64 -6.23
N GLY A 429 13.60 -14.35 -5.45
CA GLY A 429 13.70 -13.99 -4.04
C GLY A 429 13.87 -12.50 -3.74
N ILE A 430 13.66 -11.62 -4.72
CA ILE A 430 13.50 -10.18 -4.46
C ILE A 430 12.00 -9.90 -4.38
N GLN A 431 11.49 -9.78 -3.15
CA GLN A 431 10.06 -9.56 -2.92
C GLN A 431 9.64 -8.17 -3.43
N PRO A 432 8.38 -8.00 -3.90
CA PRO A 432 7.87 -6.69 -4.30
C PRO A 432 7.82 -5.65 -3.17
N SER A 433 7.67 -6.10 -1.91
CA SER A 433 7.48 -5.20 -0.77
C SER A 433 8.65 -4.24 -0.50
N PRO A 434 9.91 -4.71 -0.48
CA PRO A 434 11.07 -3.81 -0.48
C PRO A 434 11.14 -2.82 -1.64
N ILE A 435 10.79 -3.24 -2.86
CA ILE A 435 10.81 -2.36 -4.06
C ILE A 435 9.83 -1.22 -3.87
N VAL A 436 8.61 -1.54 -3.43
CA VAL A 436 7.59 -0.54 -3.13
C VAL A 436 8.04 0.42 -2.03
N LEU A 437 8.64 -0.11 -0.96
CA LEU A 437 9.10 0.72 0.15
C LEU A 437 10.22 1.67 -0.31
N GLY A 438 11.14 1.20 -1.15
CA GLY A 438 12.13 2.03 -1.82
C GLY A 438 11.50 3.10 -2.71
N LEU A 439 10.49 2.75 -3.50
CA LEU A 439 9.80 3.68 -4.39
C LEU A 439 9.14 4.83 -3.63
N VAL A 440 8.42 4.52 -2.54
CA VAL A 440 7.72 5.52 -1.72
C VAL A 440 8.70 6.39 -0.94
N LEU A 441 9.71 5.78 -0.30
CA LEU A 441 10.65 6.53 0.54
C LEU A 441 11.72 7.27 -0.26
N GLY A 442 11.96 6.88 -1.52
CA GLY A 442 13.02 7.47 -2.32
C GLY A 442 12.81 8.93 -2.68
N SER A 443 11.58 9.31 -3.05
CA SER A 443 11.25 10.72 -3.32
C SER A 443 11.40 11.58 -2.06
N ILE A 444 10.97 11.07 -0.90
CA ILE A 444 11.07 11.75 0.41
C ILE A 444 12.55 11.86 0.83
N ALA A 445 13.30 10.77 0.72
CA ALA A 445 14.72 10.72 1.06
C ALA A 445 15.52 11.69 0.18
N GLU A 446 15.31 11.66 -1.13
CA GLU A 446 16.03 12.53 -2.05
C GLU A 446 15.73 14.00 -1.79
N GLN A 447 14.45 14.37 -1.73
CA GLN A 447 14.06 15.77 -1.49
C GLN A 447 14.59 16.27 -0.15
N GLY A 448 14.44 15.46 0.91
CA GLY A 448 14.95 15.78 2.24
C GLY A 448 16.48 15.93 2.25
N PHE A 449 17.20 15.05 1.56
CA PHE A 449 18.67 15.11 1.44
C PHE A 449 19.12 16.36 0.69
N VAL A 450 18.59 16.57 -0.52
CA VAL A 450 19.00 17.64 -1.42
C VAL A 450 18.71 19.01 -0.81
N GLN A 451 17.52 19.20 -0.22
CA GLN A 451 17.17 20.47 0.43
C GLN A 451 18.04 20.71 1.68
N SER A 452 18.23 19.69 2.53
CA SER A 452 19.13 19.78 3.69
C SER A 452 20.56 20.13 3.30
N TYR A 453 21.06 19.54 2.22
CA TYR A 453 22.40 19.83 1.71
C TYR A 453 22.52 21.27 1.20
N LEU A 454 21.52 21.76 0.44
CA LEU A 454 21.52 23.14 -0.04
C LEU A 454 21.50 24.16 1.11
N ILE A 455 20.64 23.96 2.10
CA ILE A 455 20.57 24.83 3.29
C ILE A 455 21.88 24.73 4.08
N GLY A 456 22.43 23.52 4.20
CA GLY A 456 23.67 23.26 4.95
C GLY A 456 24.88 23.90 4.30
N ASN A 457 24.94 23.86 2.97
CA ASN A 457 26.00 24.48 2.21
C ASN A 457 25.90 26.00 2.25
N ALA A 458 24.68 26.55 2.14
CA ALA A 458 24.43 28.00 2.24
C ALA A 458 24.77 28.57 3.63
N THR A 459 24.58 27.78 4.69
CA THR A 459 24.89 28.17 6.08
C THR A 459 26.30 27.80 6.53
N GLY A 460 27.08 27.09 5.70
CA GLY A 460 28.39 26.55 6.05
C GLY A 460 28.37 25.44 7.11
N ASN A 461 27.20 24.88 7.44
CA ASN A 461 27.02 23.89 8.51
C ASN A 461 26.19 22.67 8.05
N VAL A 462 26.67 21.98 7.02
CA VAL A 462 26.01 20.76 6.50
C VAL A 462 25.81 19.71 7.60
N LEU A 463 26.87 19.39 8.36
CA LEU A 463 26.80 18.36 9.40
C LEU A 463 25.81 18.72 10.51
N GLY A 464 25.76 19.99 10.93
CA GLY A 464 24.80 20.44 11.93
C GLY A 464 23.35 20.28 11.48
N ILE A 465 23.04 20.56 10.21
CA ILE A 465 21.68 20.41 9.69
C ILE A 465 21.22 18.96 9.71
N PHE A 466 22.09 18.02 9.30
CA PHE A 466 21.73 16.61 9.26
C PHE A 466 21.72 15.96 10.65
N PHE A 467 22.65 16.30 11.53
CA PHE A 467 22.91 15.49 12.73
C PHE A 467 22.67 16.22 14.06
N ALA A 468 22.64 17.56 14.09
CA ALA A 468 22.51 18.30 15.35
C ALA A 468 21.06 18.67 15.71
N ARG A 469 20.09 18.46 14.80
CA ARG A 469 18.69 18.80 15.06
C ARG A 469 18.05 17.76 16.02
N PRO A 470 17.34 18.19 17.08
CA PRO A 470 16.82 17.27 18.10
C PRO A 470 15.93 16.15 17.57
N ILE A 471 15.05 16.47 16.61
CA ILE A 471 14.14 15.49 16.00
C ILE A 471 14.94 14.50 15.14
N SER A 472 15.87 14.99 14.33
CA SER A 472 16.77 14.14 13.54
C SER A 472 17.57 13.18 14.43
N ILE A 473 18.11 13.64 15.56
CA ILE A 473 18.80 12.79 16.55
C ILE A 473 17.87 11.68 17.07
N GLY A 474 16.63 12.03 17.42
CA GLY A 474 15.65 11.05 17.89
C GLY A 474 15.36 9.95 16.85
N ILE A 475 15.20 10.33 15.58
CA ILE A 475 14.96 9.39 14.48
C ILE A 475 16.21 8.53 14.21
N ILE A 476 17.41 9.12 14.21
CA ILE A 476 18.67 8.40 14.05
C ILE A 476 18.85 7.37 15.18
N LEU A 477 18.60 7.75 16.43
CA LEU A 477 18.66 6.84 17.56
C LEU A 477 17.65 5.69 17.41
N ALA A 478 16.43 5.99 16.98
CA ALA A 478 15.42 4.97 16.71
C ALA A 478 15.88 4.01 15.59
N ALA A 479 16.51 4.52 14.52
CA ALA A 479 17.07 3.71 13.44
C ALA A 479 18.24 2.83 13.91
N ILE A 480 19.16 3.39 14.70
CA ILE A 480 20.28 2.64 15.27
C ILE A 480 19.78 1.54 16.20
N VAL A 481 18.88 1.86 17.12
CA VAL A 481 18.26 0.86 18.01
C VAL A 481 17.57 -0.21 17.17
N THR A 482 16.89 0.19 16.10
CA THR A 482 16.18 -0.71 15.21
C THR A 482 17.09 -1.74 14.55
N VAL A 483 18.23 -1.28 14.04
CA VAL A 483 19.20 -2.15 13.37
C VAL A 483 20.02 -2.94 14.38
N ALA A 484 20.35 -2.38 15.54
CA ALA A 484 21.18 -3.02 16.57
C ALA A 484 20.40 -4.08 17.39
N PHE A 485 19.10 -3.87 17.61
CA PHE A 485 18.28 -4.72 18.47
C PHE A 485 18.28 -6.21 18.08
N PRO A 486 18.15 -6.61 16.80
CA PRO A 486 18.23 -8.02 16.40
C PRO A 486 19.57 -8.68 16.77
N TYR A 487 20.69 -7.96 16.62
CA TYR A 487 22.02 -8.49 16.96
C TYR A 487 22.20 -8.64 18.48
N TRP A 488 21.55 -7.79 19.28
CA TRP A 488 21.57 -7.86 20.74
C TRP A 488 20.59 -8.89 21.31
N ALA A 489 19.45 -9.11 20.66
CA ALA A 489 18.40 -10.04 21.10
C ALA A 489 18.63 -11.49 20.66
N ALA A 490 19.44 -11.72 19.62
CA ALA A 490 19.77 -13.04 19.08
C ALA A 490 20.21 -14.11 20.10
N PRO A 491 20.99 -13.80 21.16
CA PRO A 491 21.40 -14.80 22.16
C PRO A 491 20.24 -15.28 23.05
N ARG A 492 19.19 -14.48 23.23
CA ARG A 492 18.03 -14.80 24.08
C ARG A 492 16.93 -15.53 23.32
N GLN A 493 16.70 -15.18 22.05
CA GLN A 493 15.68 -15.82 21.21
C GLN A 493 16.05 -17.25 20.80
N ARG A 494 17.35 -17.54 20.61
CA ARG A 494 17.84 -18.93 20.41
C ARG A 494 17.57 -19.84 21.60
N LYS A 495 17.59 -19.32 22.83
CA LYS A 495 17.28 -20.09 24.05
C LYS A 495 15.78 -20.32 24.25
N ALA A 496 14.94 -19.34 23.89
CA ALA A 496 13.48 -19.48 23.97
C ALA A 496 12.93 -20.45 22.91
N ALA A 497 13.43 -20.41 21.67
CA ALA A 497 13.06 -21.34 20.62
C ALA A 497 13.45 -22.81 20.94
N ALA A 498 14.55 -23.01 21.68
CA ALA A 498 14.96 -24.34 22.13
C ALA A 498 14.09 -24.90 23.26
N ALA A 499 13.46 -24.04 24.07
CA ALA A 499 12.63 -24.47 25.21
C ALA A 499 11.20 -24.90 24.80
N VAL A 500 10.65 -24.31 23.73
CA VAL A 500 9.27 -24.60 23.25
C VAL A 500 9.17 -25.92 22.49
N VAL A 501 10.29 -26.45 21.97
CA VAL A 501 10.32 -27.74 21.24
C VAL A 501 10.19 -28.94 22.19
N THR A 502 10.41 -28.75 23.50
CA THR A 502 10.48 -29.86 24.47
C THR A 502 9.13 -30.31 25.06
N GLU A 503 8.03 -29.56 24.89
CA GLU A 503 6.72 -29.95 25.44
C GLU A 503 5.60 -29.84 24.40
N GLY A 504 5.32 -30.96 23.72
CA GLY A 504 3.93 -31.32 23.37
C GLY A 504 3.38 -30.92 21.99
N ALA A 505 4.03 -31.28 20.88
CA ALA A 505 3.39 -31.31 19.55
C ALA A 505 3.55 -32.68 18.86
N PRO A 506 2.47 -33.35 18.41
CA PRO A 506 2.54 -34.62 17.70
C PRO A 506 3.22 -34.48 16.32
N ALA A 507 3.98 -35.51 15.97
CA ALA A 507 4.99 -35.57 14.91
C ALA A 507 4.44 -35.61 13.47
N ALA A 508 3.70 -34.56 13.05
CA ALA A 508 3.30 -34.38 11.64
C ALA A 508 3.91 -33.14 10.95
N PHE A 509 4.59 -32.27 11.70
CA PHE A 509 5.39 -31.16 11.16
C PHE A 509 6.69 -31.02 11.96
N ALA A 510 7.49 -32.09 11.98
CA ALA A 510 8.85 -32.01 12.45
C ALA A 510 9.67 -31.20 11.43
N ALA A 511 10.17 -30.05 11.88
CA ALA A 511 11.14 -29.24 11.15
C ALA A 511 12.30 -30.12 10.66
N THR A 512 12.44 -30.25 9.35
CA THR A 512 13.56 -30.95 8.73
C THR A 512 14.82 -30.10 8.80
N GLY A 513 15.68 -30.35 9.80
CA GLY A 513 17.14 -30.23 9.70
C GLY A 513 17.76 -28.88 9.33
N PRO A 514 19.10 -28.77 9.30
CA PRO A 514 19.79 -27.48 9.23
C PRO A 514 19.57 -26.77 7.89
N GLU A 515 19.32 -25.47 7.98
CA GLU A 515 19.11 -24.49 6.90
C GLU A 515 19.96 -24.76 5.65
N THR A 516 19.32 -25.22 4.58
CA THR A 516 19.87 -25.10 3.23
C THR A 516 19.60 -23.69 2.72
N SER A 517 20.63 -22.83 2.69
CA SER A 517 20.54 -21.49 2.10
C SER A 517 19.95 -21.55 0.68
N PRO A 518 18.95 -20.70 0.35
CA PRO A 518 18.33 -20.64 -0.99
C PRO A 518 19.24 -19.99 -2.05
N ASP A 519 20.51 -19.71 -1.73
CA ASP A 519 21.36 -18.84 -2.55
C ASP A 519 21.96 -19.52 -3.79
N ALA A 520 21.90 -20.84 -3.92
CA ALA A 520 22.59 -21.55 -5.02
C ALA A 520 21.78 -21.75 -6.31
N ARG A 521 20.51 -21.31 -6.41
CA ARG A 521 19.70 -21.51 -7.64
C ARG A 521 20.36 -20.82 -8.85
N PRO A 522 20.45 -21.45 -10.04
CA PRO A 522 21.05 -20.83 -11.24
C PRO A 522 20.36 -19.52 -11.65
N GLY A 523 19.06 -19.38 -11.33
CA GLY A 523 18.30 -18.14 -11.50
C GLY A 523 18.78 -16.95 -10.67
N ASN A 524 19.42 -17.19 -9.51
CA ASN A 524 19.95 -16.10 -8.69
C ASN A 524 21.08 -15.35 -9.41
N VAL A 525 21.90 -16.04 -10.20
CA VAL A 525 22.99 -15.41 -10.96
C VAL A 525 22.43 -14.45 -12.01
N ILE A 526 21.35 -14.83 -12.70
CA ILE A 526 20.69 -13.97 -13.70
C ILE A 526 20.22 -12.68 -13.05
N VAL A 527 19.53 -12.76 -11.91
CA VAL A 527 19.05 -11.54 -11.22
C VAL A 527 20.18 -10.68 -10.69
N ILE A 528 21.24 -11.29 -10.16
CA ILE A 528 22.41 -10.53 -9.73
C ILE A 528 23.05 -9.79 -10.91
N LEU A 529 23.18 -10.44 -12.07
CA LEU A 529 23.68 -9.80 -13.29
C LEU A 529 22.73 -8.70 -13.79
N THR A 530 21.42 -8.91 -13.71
CA THR A 530 20.43 -7.87 -14.04
C THR A 530 20.55 -6.67 -13.10
N CYS A 531 20.70 -6.89 -11.79
CA CYS A 531 20.90 -5.81 -10.82
C CYS A 531 22.22 -5.05 -11.05
N LEU A 532 23.30 -5.76 -11.41
CA LEU A 532 24.56 -5.14 -11.84
C LEU A 532 24.38 -4.34 -13.13
N GLY A 533 23.60 -4.85 -14.09
CA GLY A 533 23.26 -4.15 -15.32
C GLY A 533 22.44 -2.88 -15.08
N ILE A 534 21.41 -2.95 -14.24
CA ILE A 534 20.59 -1.79 -13.81
C ILE A 534 21.48 -0.75 -13.12
N SER A 535 22.31 -1.20 -12.18
CA SER A 535 23.26 -0.32 -11.48
C SER A 535 24.25 0.34 -12.44
N GLY A 536 24.85 -0.44 -13.36
CA GLY A 536 25.78 0.07 -14.37
C GLY A 536 25.12 1.09 -15.30
N ALA A 537 23.91 0.79 -15.80
CA ALA A 537 23.14 1.72 -16.61
C ALA A 537 22.81 3.01 -15.84
N ALA A 538 22.36 2.90 -14.59
CA ALA A 538 22.07 4.05 -13.74
C ALA A 538 23.32 4.94 -13.52
N LEU A 539 24.48 4.32 -13.26
CA LEU A 539 25.75 5.04 -13.12
C LEU A 539 26.18 5.73 -14.42
N LEU A 540 26.00 5.10 -15.58
CA LEU A 540 26.31 5.67 -16.89
C LEU A 540 25.41 6.86 -17.20
N LEU A 541 24.10 6.70 -17.06
CA LEU A 541 23.11 7.77 -17.28
C LEU A 541 23.30 8.94 -16.32
N SER A 542 23.78 8.67 -15.10
CA SER A 542 24.07 9.72 -14.12
C SER A 542 25.34 10.53 -14.42
N ARG A 543 26.13 10.19 -15.45
CA ARG A 543 27.37 10.94 -15.78
C ARG A 543 27.10 12.32 -16.34
N GLU A 544 26.02 12.45 -17.11
CA GLU A 544 25.65 13.68 -17.83
C GLU A 544 24.82 14.64 -16.98
N MET A 545 24.36 14.20 -15.81
CA MET A 545 23.55 14.99 -14.88
C MET A 545 24.39 15.96 -14.05
N THR A 546 23.77 17.04 -13.54
CA THR A 546 24.45 17.95 -12.61
C THR A 546 24.88 17.23 -11.32
N PRO A 547 25.79 17.81 -10.50
CA PRO A 547 26.14 17.24 -9.20
C PRO A 547 24.91 17.02 -8.30
N MET A 548 24.01 18.00 -8.24
CA MET A 548 22.75 17.90 -7.48
C MET A 548 21.83 16.82 -8.07
N GLY A 549 21.81 16.73 -9.40
CA GLY A 549 21.09 15.71 -10.16
C GLY A 549 21.59 14.28 -9.93
N SER A 550 22.90 14.09 -9.72
CA SER A 550 23.56 12.78 -9.82
C SER A 550 23.94 12.14 -8.49
N VAL A 551 24.10 12.91 -7.39
CA VAL A 551 24.59 12.36 -6.11
C VAL A 551 23.71 11.24 -5.58
N PHE A 552 22.40 11.47 -5.49
CA PHE A 552 21.47 10.49 -4.94
C PHE A 552 21.36 9.23 -5.84
N PRO A 553 21.13 9.36 -7.17
CA PRO A 553 21.11 8.19 -8.04
C PRO A 553 22.43 7.41 -8.12
N ARG A 554 23.58 8.10 -8.16
CA ARG A 554 24.90 7.41 -8.16
C ARG A 554 25.13 6.66 -6.85
N THR A 555 24.72 7.23 -5.72
CA THR A 555 24.89 6.57 -4.41
C THR A 555 24.08 5.29 -4.35
N ILE A 556 22.80 5.34 -4.70
CA ILE A 556 21.93 4.15 -4.69
C ILE A 556 22.39 3.10 -5.70
N ALA A 557 22.79 3.52 -6.91
CA ALA A 557 23.33 2.60 -7.91
C ALA A 557 24.61 1.92 -7.42
N THR A 558 25.51 2.66 -6.75
CA THR A 558 26.75 2.10 -6.17
C THR A 558 26.44 1.10 -5.06
N VAL A 559 25.51 1.42 -4.16
CA VAL A 559 25.06 0.48 -3.11
C VAL A 559 24.48 -0.78 -3.75
N LEU A 560 23.64 -0.67 -4.78
CA LEU A 560 23.10 -1.80 -5.52
C LEU A 560 24.22 -2.65 -6.17
N ALA A 561 25.25 -2.02 -6.75
CA ALA A 561 26.41 -2.74 -7.30
C ALA A 561 27.15 -3.53 -6.22
N ILE A 562 27.41 -2.91 -5.07
CA ILE A 562 28.11 -3.55 -3.95
C ILE A 562 27.32 -4.75 -3.43
N LEU A 563 26.02 -4.58 -3.17
CA LEU A 563 25.17 -5.68 -2.70
C LEU A 563 25.08 -6.81 -3.73
N SER A 564 24.99 -6.47 -5.01
CA SER A 564 24.98 -7.46 -6.11
C SER A 564 26.33 -8.19 -6.23
N ALA A 565 27.45 -7.50 -6.06
CA ALA A 565 28.77 -8.12 -6.06
C ALA A 565 28.98 -9.05 -4.85
N LEU A 566 28.55 -8.63 -3.66
CA LEU A 566 28.64 -9.44 -2.43
C LEU A 566 27.82 -10.73 -2.56
N THR A 567 26.61 -10.65 -3.10
CA THR A 567 25.76 -11.84 -3.35
C THR A 567 26.33 -12.74 -4.44
N LEU A 568 26.95 -12.17 -5.49
CA LEU A 568 27.63 -12.94 -6.53
C LEU A 568 28.81 -13.75 -5.95
N ILE A 569 29.66 -13.10 -5.16
CA ILE A 569 30.81 -13.74 -4.51
C ILE A 569 30.34 -14.85 -3.57
N GLY A 570 29.29 -14.61 -2.77
CA GLY A 570 28.68 -15.62 -1.91
C GLY A 570 28.18 -16.84 -2.69
N THR A 571 27.52 -16.61 -3.83
CA THR A 571 27.00 -17.67 -4.71
C THR A 571 28.14 -18.49 -5.34
N ILE A 572 29.20 -17.83 -5.83
CA ILE A 572 30.38 -18.49 -6.40
C ILE A 572 31.08 -19.34 -5.34
N ARG A 573 31.31 -18.80 -4.13
CA ARG A 573 31.90 -19.54 -3.01
C ARG A 573 31.07 -20.76 -2.62
N ALA A 574 29.75 -20.61 -2.55
CA ALA A 574 28.85 -21.73 -2.24
C ALA A 574 28.95 -22.85 -3.30
N ARG A 575 29.05 -22.49 -4.58
CA ARG A 575 29.18 -23.44 -5.69
C ARG A 575 30.54 -24.16 -5.71
N LEU A 576 31.62 -23.46 -5.36
CA LEU A 576 32.97 -24.04 -5.21
C LEU A 576 33.09 -24.96 -4.00
N SER A 577 32.28 -24.76 -2.95
CA SER A 577 32.32 -25.57 -1.72
C SER A 577 31.62 -26.93 -1.82
N GLY A 578 31.10 -27.32 -3.00
CA GLY A 578 30.51 -28.64 -3.22
C GLY A 578 29.19 -28.90 -2.46
N ARG A 579 28.58 -27.88 -1.84
CA ARG A 579 27.26 -27.99 -1.20
C ARG A 579 26.21 -28.36 -2.25
N THR A 580 25.77 -29.61 -2.22
CA THR A 580 24.73 -30.14 -3.11
C THR A 580 23.45 -29.34 -2.98
N MET A 581 22.97 -28.82 -4.10
CA MET A 581 21.69 -28.15 -4.21
C MET A 581 20.55 -29.16 -4.02
N LYS A 582 19.76 -29.00 -2.95
CA LYS A 582 18.38 -29.47 -3.01
C LYS A 582 17.60 -28.47 -3.85
N VAL A 583 17.30 -28.83 -5.09
CA VAL A 583 16.29 -28.14 -5.88
C VAL A 583 14.96 -28.44 -5.19
N GLU A 584 14.39 -27.43 -4.54
CA GLU A 584 13.02 -27.49 -4.07
C GLU A 584 12.14 -27.71 -5.31
N HIS A 585 11.37 -28.81 -5.32
CA HIS A 585 10.49 -29.15 -6.43
C HIS A 585 9.57 -27.96 -6.72
N ILE A 586 9.66 -27.39 -7.93
CA ILE A 586 8.58 -26.58 -8.47
C ILE A 586 7.39 -27.52 -8.56
N ASP A 587 6.30 -27.20 -7.85
CA ASP A 587 5.08 -28.00 -7.89
C ASP A 587 4.72 -28.33 -9.34
N ALA A 588 4.68 -29.63 -9.65
CA ALA A 588 4.41 -30.16 -10.98
C ALA A 588 2.98 -29.87 -11.48
N SER A 589 2.15 -29.22 -10.66
CA SER A 589 0.75 -28.84 -10.95
C SER A 589 0.60 -27.44 -11.57
N ASN A 590 1.64 -26.62 -11.59
CA ASN A 590 1.55 -25.26 -12.13
C ASN A 590 1.68 -25.25 -13.65
N SER A 591 0.78 -24.53 -14.32
CA SER A 591 0.83 -24.36 -15.78
C SER A 591 1.52 -23.03 -16.15
N PRO A 592 2.84 -23.00 -16.43
CA PRO A 592 3.55 -21.78 -16.78
C PRO A 592 3.00 -21.14 -18.07
N VAL A 593 2.45 -21.96 -18.98
CA VAL A 593 1.82 -21.50 -20.22
C VAL A 593 0.68 -20.54 -19.94
N ARG A 594 -0.20 -20.85 -18.98
CA ARG A 594 -1.34 -20.00 -18.64
C ARG A 594 -0.91 -18.65 -18.07
N GLY A 595 0.15 -18.64 -17.25
CA GLY A 595 0.76 -17.40 -16.76
C GLY A 595 1.26 -16.51 -17.89
N TRP A 596 1.99 -17.09 -18.86
CA TRP A 596 2.47 -16.33 -20.03
C TRP A 596 1.35 -15.86 -20.96
N VAL A 597 0.26 -16.62 -21.11
CA VAL A 597 -0.92 -16.17 -21.86
C VAL A 597 -1.57 -14.98 -21.17
N PHE A 598 -1.69 -14.99 -19.83
CA PHE A 598 -2.17 -13.83 -19.07
C PHE A 598 -1.28 -12.61 -19.34
N VAL A 599 0.04 -12.75 -19.20
CA VAL A 599 1.01 -11.66 -19.44
C VAL A 599 0.90 -11.10 -20.86
N ALA A 600 0.89 -11.97 -21.87
CA ALA A 600 0.76 -11.56 -23.27
C ALA A 600 -0.57 -10.84 -23.52
N THR A 601 -1.67 -11.33 -22.94
CA THR A 601 -2.99 -10.70 -23.06
C THR A 601 -3.02 -9.34 -22.38
N SER A 602 -2.50 -9.21 -21.16
CA SER A 602 -2.44 -7.93 -20.43
C SER A 602 -1.58 -6.89 -21.14
N LEU A 603 -0.42 -7.29 -21.67
CA LEU A 603 0.42 -6.39 -22.47
C LEU A 603 -0.31 -5.95 -23.74
N LEU A 604 -0.80 -6.90 -24.53
CA LEU A 604 -1.52 -6.59 -25.77
C LEU A 604 -2.73 -5.69 -25.50
N TRP A 605 -3.49 -5.97 -24.43
CA TRP A 605 -4.65 -5.19 -24.04
C TRP A 605 -4.28 -3.72 -23.79
N VAL A 606 -3.28 -3.47 -22.95
CA VAL A 606 -2.85 -2.12 -22.59
C VAL A 606 -2.28 -1.34 -23.77
N TRP A 607 -1.62 -1.99 -24.72
CA TRP A 607 -1.13 -1.32 -25.94
C TRP A 607 -2.23 -1.08 -26.99
N LEU A 608 -3.30 -1.89 -26.98
CA LEU A 608 -4.43 -1.73 -27.91
C LEU A 608 -5.50 -0.75 -27.44
N ILE A 609 -5.61 -0.43 -26.14
CA ILE A 609 -6.63 0.50 -25.62
C ILE A 609 -6.64 1.85 -26.38
N PRO A 610 -5.50 2.53 -26.62
CA PRO A 610 -5.50 3.79 -27.39
C PRO A 610 -6.03 3.66 -28.81
N ILE A 611 -5.90 2.47 -29.42
CA ILE A 611 -6.21 2.23 -30.83
C ILE A 611 -7.67 1.78 -30.99
N LEU A 612 -8.08 0.77 -30.24
CA LEU A 612 -9.37 0.10 -30.41
C LEU A 612 -10.44 0.60 -29.44
N GLY A 613 -10.03 1.25 -28.35
CA GLY A 613 -10.91 1.76 -27.31
C GLY A 613 -10.93 0.87 -26.06
N PHE A 614 -11.30 1.46 -24.93
CA PHE A 614 -11.25 0.79 -23.63
C PHE A 614 -12.27 -0.36 -23.51
N ALA A 615 -13.51 -0.14 -23.92
CA ALA A 615 -14.58 -1.12 -23.76
C ALA A 615 -14.40 -2.34 -24.69
N THR A 616 -14.02 -2.11 -25.94
CA THR A 616 -13.82 -3.15 -26.97
C THR A 616 -12.66 -4.07 -26.60
N THR A 617 -11.53 -3.49 -26.19
CA THR A 617 -10.35 -4.24 -25.76
C THR A 617 -10.59 -4.98 -24.44
N ALA A 618 -11.41 -4.42 -23.54
CA ALA A 618 -11.84 -5.12 -22.32
C ALA A 618 -12.64 -6.39 -22.65
N VAL A 619 -13.61 -6.31 -23.57
CA VAL A 619 -14.38 -7.49 -23.99
C VAL A 619 -13.47 -8.56 -24.61
N ALA A 620 -12.53 -8.15 -25.47
CA ALA A 620 -11.56 -9.07 -26.07
C ALA A 620 -10.66 -9.72 -25.01
N ALA A 621 -10.13 -8.94 -24.07
CA ALA A 621 -9.28 -9.45 -22.99
C ALA A 621 -10.04 -10.42 -22.08
N PHE A 622 -11.28 -10.11 -21.70
CA PHE A 622 -12.14 -11.03 -20.95
C PHE A 622 -12.38 -12.35 -21.71
N GLY A 623 -12.56 -12.29 -23.03
CA GLY A 623 -12.71 -13.47 -23.88
C GLY A 623 -11.52 -14.44 -23.81
N VAL A 624 -10.31 -13.94 -23.58
CA VAL A 624 -9.08 -14.75 -23.43
C VAL A 624 -8.78 -15.09 -21.97
N LEU A 625 -8.98 -14.14 -21.04
CA LEU A 625 -8.64 -14.30 -19.64
C LEU A 625 -9.61 -15.23 -18.88
N MET A 626 -10.91 -15.22 -19.21
CA MET A 626 -11.87 -16.12 -18.57
C MET A 626 -11.54 -17.62 -18.78
N PRO A 627 -11.28 -18.12 -20.02
CA PRO A 627 -10.89 -19.51 -20.25
C PRO A 627 -9.51 -19.87 -19.70
N THR A 628 -8.56 -18.95 -19.71
CA THR A 628 -7.21 -19.21 -19.19
C THR A 628 -7.19 -19.37 -17.67
N ALA A 629 -8.05 -18.64 -16.96
CA ALA A 629 -8.18 -18.73 -15.50
C ALA A 629 -8.99 -19.96 -15.00
N GLU A 630 -9.72 -20.67 -15.88
CA GLU A 630 -10.48 -21.86 -15.51
C GLU A 630 -9.72 -23.15 -15.86
N PHE A 631 -9.47 -24.03 -14.89
CA PHE A 631 -8.84 -25.33 -15.14
C PHE A 631 -9.83 -26.44 -15.52
N GLY A 632 -11.13 -26.25 -15.24
CA GLY A 632 -12.20 -27.20 -15.55
C GLY A 632 -12.90 -26.95 -16.90
N HIS A 633 -13.60 -27.96 -17.40
CA HIS A 633 -14.43 -27.85 -18.61
C HIS A 633 -15.83 -27.38 -18.22
N GLY A 634 -16.12 -26.11 -18.42
CA GLY A 634 -17.47 -25.55 -18.19
C GLY A 634 -18.44 -25.93 -19.31
N SER A 635 -19.71 -26.17 -18.97
CA SER A 635 -20.77 -26.34 -19.98
C SER A 635 -20.97 -25.05 -20.80
N LEU A 636 -21.47 -25.17 -22.03
CA LEU A 636 -21.79 -24.00 -22.88
C LEU A 636 -22.68 -22.98 -22.15
N ARG A 637 -23.66 -23.47 -21.37
CA ARG A 637 -24.54 -22.63 -20.54
C ARG A 637 -23.77 -21.83 -19.49
N THR A 638 -22.79 -22.46 -18.84
CA THR A 638 -21.92 -21.80 -17.85
C THR A 638 -21.08 -20.70 -18.50
N TRP A 639 -20.53 -20.95 -19.69
CA TRP A 639 -19.76 -19.96 -20.45
C TRP A 639 -20.62 -18.77 -20.90
N LEU A 640 -21.84 -19.02 -21.39
CA LEU A 640 -22.78 -17.96 -21.75
C LEU A 640 -23.16 -17.09 -20.53
N GLN A 641 -23.42 -17.72 -19.38
CA GLN A 641 -23.70 -16.99 -18.14
C GLN A 641 -22.51 -16.13 -17.70
N ARG A 642 -21.28 -16.67 -17.74
CA ARG A 642 -20.06 -15.94 -17.40
C ARG A 642 -19.81 -14.79 -18.37
N ALA A 643 -20.02 -14.98 -19.68
CA ALA A 643 -19.91 -13.93 -20.68
C ALA A 643 -20.93 -12.81 -20.47
N LEU A 644 -22.18 -13.14 -20.11
CA LEU A 644 -23.20 -12.15 -19.77
C LEU A 644 -22.83 -11.36 -18.52
N ILE A 645 -22.32 -12.02 -17.47
CA ILE A 645 -21.84 -11.35 -16.25
C ILE A 645 -20.65 -10.43 -16.59
N ALA A 646 -19.70 -10.89 -17.40
CA ALA A 646 -18.57 -10.08 -17.85
C ALA A 646 -19.04 -8.84 -18.64
N GLY A 647 -20.00 -9.01 -19.55
CA GLY A 647 -20.59 -7.89 -20.31
C GLY A 647 -21.27 -6.86 -19.39
N LEU A 648 -22.03 -7.32 -18.39
CA LEU A 648 -22.65 -6.44 -17.39
C LEU A 648 -21.60 -5.72 -16.53
N LEU A 649 -20.52 -6.40 -16.16
CA LEU A 649 -19.44 -5.81 -15.36
C LEU A 649 -18.70 -4.73 -16.16
N ILE A 650 -18.28 -5.05 -17.39
CA ILE A 650 -17.58 -4.11 -18.28
C ILE A 650 -18.50 -2.91 -18.57
N GLY A 651 -19.75 -3.15 -18.96
CA GLY A 651 -20.71 -2.10 -19.29
C GLY A 651 -21.07 -1.22 -18.09
N GLY A 652 -21.36 -1.83 -16.94
CA GLY A 652 -21.69 -1.11 -15.71
C GLY A 652 -20.54 -0.25 -15.20
N PHE A 653 -19.31 -0.79 -15.23
CA PHE A 653 -18.14 -0.04 -14.80
C PHE A 653 -17.73 1.03 -15.81
N TRP A 654 -17.83 0.77 -17.12
CA TRP A 654 -17.63 1.80 -18.13
C TRP A 654 -18.62 2.95 -17.96
N LEU A 655 -19.88 2.67 -17.69
CA LEU A 655 -20.90 3.69 -17.41
C LEU A 655 -20.56 4.45 -16.13
N LEU A 656 -20.14 3.76 -15.07
CA LEU A 656 -19.65 4.41 -13.85
C LEU A 656 -18.50 5.37 -14.16
N MET A 657 -17.46 4.93 -14.86
CA MET A 657 -16.30 5.78 -15.18
C MET A 657 -16.68 6.97 -16.09
N ALA A 658 -17.38 6.71 -17.19
CA ALA A 658 -17.63 7.70 -18.24
C ALA A 658 -18.77 8.67 -17.89
N ARG A 659 -19.82 8.21 -17.19
CA ARG A 659 -21.03 9.01 -16.91
C ARG A 659 -21.11 9.50 -15.48
N VAL A 660 -20.62 8.73 -14.50
CA VAL A 660 -20.69 9.11 -13.09
C VAL A 660 -19.41 9.81 -12.66
N LEU A 661 -18.24 9.22 -12.96
CA LEU A 661 -16.95 9.81 -12.60
C LEU A 661 -16.46 10.84 -13.63
N LEU A 662 -17.15 10.96 -14.77
CA LEU A 662 -16.83 11.88 -15.87
C LEU A 662 -15.38 11.74 -16.38
N LEU A 663 -14.81 10.54 -16.26
CA LEU A 663 -13.48 10.23 -16.78
C LEU A 663 -13.54 10.11 -18.30
N ARG A 664 -12.62 10.80 -18.98
CA ARG A 664 -12.48 10.70 -20.44
C ARG A 664 -11.82 9.37 -20.79
N MET A 665 -12.64 8.35 -21.01
CA MET A 665 -12.16 7.03 -21.41
C MET A 665 -11.74 7.03 -22.88
N PRO A 666 -10.66 6.32 -23.27
CA PRO A 666 -10.26 6.20 -24.68
C PRO A 666 -11.36 5.51 -25.48
N SER A 667 -11.98 6.21 -26.44
CA SER A 667 -13.05 5.68 -27.30
C SER A 667 -12.51 4.80 -28.43
N GLY A 668 -11.30 5.10 -28.93
CA GLY A 668 -10.62 4.36 -30.00
C GLY A 668 -11.33 4.45 -31.35
N LEU A 669 -10.85 3.68 -32.33
CA LEU A 669 -11.36 3.68 -33.71
C LEU A 669 -12.81 3.19 -33.88
N LEU A 670 -13.35 2.50 -32.87
CA LEU A 670 -14.67 1.88 -32.93
C LEU A 670 -15.80 2.74 -32.31
N TYR A 671 -15.49 3.98 -31.86
CA TYR A 671 -16.47 4.95 -31.36
C TYR A 671 -16.05 6.42 -31.56
#